data_AF-A0A8J4TKJ2-F1
#
_entry.id   AF-A0A8J4TKJ2-F1
#
_cell.length_a   1.000
_cell.length_b   1.000
_cell.length_c   1.000
_cell.angle_alpha   90.00
_cell.angle_beta   90.00
_cell.angle_gamma   90.00
#
_symmetry.space_group_name_H-M   'P 1'
#
loop_
_entity.id
_entity.type
_entity.pdbx_description
1 polymer ?
#
loop_
_entity_poly.entity_id
_entity_poly.type
_entity_poly.pdbx_seq_one_letter_code
_entity_poly.pdbx_strand_id
1 'polypeptide(L)'
;VIWIQGGKKEMQTQYRQKRAWVIPPKRLWENVDYTKDEYIAKIRSDEQTRTDIEYSLIGPEVGNLFSVNKETGFVRIHGILDRETTATYELKGRATSKRNGKPVENDLDLRIIVLDKNDNTPEFKLQMTGSVDELSDEATDLDGGYPVPDSIPNTGTGTVTINIRDVNDNVPVLEKESYDGSVEENIINVEAIRIKAVDKDLINTSNWEAVFTIISGNEAGHFSITTDPITNEGILVVDKKLDFEELNEINLIVVVNNKSPYHKSVVIEQPITYPIRIKVVNVPEAPHFHPAVKVVSISEDSTTIDLKKVIATYTATDSDTLLTATNVRYVKGEDVDNWLSINEQTGEIRLKKYPDRESKFLTDGTYFTKILCITNEISPKTATGTLAIQVQDFNDHCPLLSHSVETLCYGSNVVYVTATDGDKYPNAEPFEFKVVTKDTKETWSVERINGTTVILRTHEDLWPGHYAVELEVLDQQGKSCEGQKLQFTSCRCTEAQVCQYQRRSSTGTAIGPSGALGFLLGILILLLIPVLLLLCECGGPKALGTFQAFPFEQQQQLIPYHTEGQPEVSPVLFQVPISVNGITSGQKETGLGAYEGHYKSDWESQEDYVKKQWTVNQDEVDIFENEAPVMGGYSERFIKNTIDSIALPVNYLGEYYMQ
;
A
#
# COMPACT_ATOMS: atom_id res chain seq x y z
N VAL A 1 118.60 50.38 9.22
CA VAL A 1 119.32 49.57 10.23
C VAL A 1 118.25 48.98 11.13
N ILE A 2 118.07 47.67 11.30
CA ILE A 2 118.94 46.52 11.00
C ILE A 2 118.49 45.77 9.72
N TRP A 3 119.28 44.84 9.19
CA TRP A 3 119.00 43.98 8.02
C TRP A 3 118.72 42.53 8.43
N ILE A 4 118.07 41.77 7.55
CA ILE A 4 118.52 40.42 7.12
C ILE A 4 118.09 40.22 5.65
N GLN A 5 118.85 39.45 4.88
CA GLN A 5 118.70 39.31 3.43
C GLN A 5 118.97 37.85 3.00
N GLY A 6 118.21 37.35 2.02
CA GLY A 6 118.38 36.02 1.43
C GLY A 6 117.04 35.30 1.20
N GLY A 7 116.79 34.61 0.08
CA GLY A 7 117.60 34.46 -1.13
C GLY A 7 116.75 34.04 -2.34
N LYS A 8 117.27 34.20 -3.56
CA LYS A 8 116.52 33.95 -4.81
C LYS A 8 116.23 32.46 -5.05
N LYS A 9 115.07 32.16 -5.64
CA LYS A 9 114.94 31.30 -6.83
C LYS A 9 113.69 31.68 -7.63
N GLU A 10 113.69 31.36 -8.92
CA GLU A 10 112.67 31.80 -9.88
C GLU A 10 111.44 30.88 -9.90
N MET A 11 110.28 31.43 -10.29
CA MET A 11 109.08 30.66 -10.59
C MET A 11 108.40 31.17 -11.86
N GLN A 12 107.69 30.26 -12.55
CA GLN A 12 106.98 30.51 -13.80
C GLN A 12 105.91 31.60 -13.65
N THR A 13 105.77 32.46 -14.67
CA THR A 13 104.78 33.53 -14.69
C THR A 13 103.37 32.99 -14.99
N GLN A 14 102.68 32.48 -13.97
CA GLN A 14 101.23 32.26 -14.07
C GLN A 14 100.51 33.60 -14.18
N TYR A 15 99.79 33.82 -15.30
CA TYR A 15 98.90 34.97 -15.45
C TYR A 15 97.65 34.79 -14.58
N ARG A 16 97.71 35.31 -13.35
CA ARG A 16 96.62 35.34 -12.38
C ARG A 16 95.49 36.22 -12.89
N GLN A 17 94.35 35.63 -13.28
CA GLN A 17 93.11 36.41 -13.46
C GLN A 17 92.77 37.15 -12.16
N LYS A 18 92.44 38.45 -12.24
CA LYS A 18 91.83 39.20 -11.13
C LYS A 18 90.52 38.47 -10.77
N ARG A 19 90.29 38.19 -9.49
CA ARG A 19 88.94 37.82 -9.01
C ARG A 19 88.03 39.02 -9.21
N ALA A 20 86.90 38.84 -9.89
CA ALA A 20 85.85 39.85 -9.90
C ALA A 20 85.21 39.92 -8.50
N TRP A 21 84.90 41.13 -8.03
CA TRP A 21 84.10 41.33 -6.83
C TRP A 21 82.63 41.43 -7.25
N VAL A 22 81.75 40.69 -6.57
CA VAL A 22 80.31 40.90 -6.69
C VAL A 22 79.99 42.24 -6.03
N ILE A 23 79.35 43.15 -6.77
CA ILE A 23 78.98 44.46 -6.26
C ILE A 23 77.64 44.35 -5.49
N PRO A 24 77.54 44.92 -4.28
CA PRO A 24 76.28 44.92 -3.54
C PRO A 24 75.21 45.73 -4.29
N PRO A 25 73.96 45.24 -4.37
CA PRO A 25 72.90 45.95 -5.06
C PRO A 25 72.60 47.30 -4.39
N LYS A 26 72.33 48.33 -5.20
CA LYS A 26 71.80 49.59 -4.69
C LYS A 26 70.36 49.36 -4.25
N ARG A 27 70.04 49.65 -2.99
CA ARG A 27 68.67 49.68 -2.48
C ARG A 27 68.12 51.10 -2.55
N LEU A 28 66.87 51.23 -2.98
CA LEU A 28 66.09 52.48 -3.05
C LEU A 28 64.68 52.16 -2.53
N TRP A 29 64.04 53.08 -1.80
CA TRP A 29 62.64 52.90 -1.39
C TRP A 29 61.71 53.35 -2.51
N GLU A 30 60.59 52.67 -2.70
CA GLU A 30 59.54 53.19 -3.57
C GLU A 30 58.88 54.44 -3.03
N ASN A 31 58.12 55.15 -3.87
CA ASN A 31 57.42 56.38 -3.48
C ASN A 31 58.36 57.38 -2.78
N VAL A 32 59.61 57.49 -3.28
CA VAL A 32 60.62 58.49 -2.90
C VAL A 32 61.18 59.12 -4.16
N ASP A 33 61.22 60.47 -4.18
CA ASP A 33 61.79 61.25 -5.27
C ASP A 33 63.31 61.36 -5.16
N TYR A 34 64.02 60.44 -5.83
CA TYR A 34 65.46 60.45 -5.99
C TYR A 34 65.95 61.28 -7.20
N THR A 35 65.07 61.97 -7.94
CA THR A 35 65.45 62.68 -9.19
C THR A 35 66.34 63.90 -8.94
N LYS A 36 66.33 64.40 -7.70
CA LYS A 36 67.12 65.55 -7.22
C LYS A 36 68.51 65.16 -6.69
N ASP A 37 68.78 63.86 -6.51
CA ASP A 37 70.09 63.38 -6.06
C ASP A 37 71.16 63.62 -7.13
N GLU A 38 72.38 64.02 -6.72
CA GLU A 38 73.50 64.17 -7.66
C GLU A 38 73.79 62.84 -8.40
N TYR A 39 73.62 61.72 -7.70
CA TYR A 39 73.64 60.37 -8.25
C TYR A 39 73.07 59.34 -7.26
N ILE A 40 72.37 58.33 -7.74
CA ILE A 40 71.96 57.17 -6.92
C ILE A 40 73.10 56.15 -6.76
N ALA A 41 73.99 56.04 -7.76
CA ALA A 41 75.19 55.20 -7.74
C ALA A 41 76.30 55.85 -8.59
N LYS A 42 77.56 55.47 -8.36
CA LYS A 42 78.70 55.95 -9.18
C LYS A 42 79.53 54.78 -9.67
N ILE A 43 79.64 54.64 -10.99
CA ILE A 43 80.58 53.71 -11.62
C ILE A 43 81.91 54.44 -11.90
N ARG A 44 83.04 53.73 -11.76
CA ARG A 44 84.38 54.31 -11.99
C ARG A 44 85.37 53.21 -12.37
N SER A 45 86.22 53.51 -13.35
CA SER A 45 87.35 52.69 -13.79
C SER A 45 88.69 53.16 -13.19
N ASP A 46 89.64 52.23 -12.96
CA ASP A 46 91.02 52.58 -12.54
C ASP A 46 91.92 52.99 -13.74
N GLU A 47 91.60 52.49 -14.95
CA GLU A 47 92.20 52.89 -16.24
C GLU A 47 91.90 54.35 -16.65
N GLN A 48 91.03 55.07 -15.94
CA GLN A 48 90.81 56.52 -16.12
C GLN A 48 92.09 57.35 -15.84
N THR A 49 93.10 56.74 -15.21
CA THR A 49 94.44 57.31 -15.01
C THR A 49 95.38 57.17 -16.23
N ARG A 50 94.98 56.38 -17.24
CA ARG A 50 95.80 56.00 -18.41
C ARG A 50 95.14 56.36 -19.75
N THR A 51 93.82 56.43 -19.79
CA THR A 51 93.05 56.80 -20.98
C THR A 51 91.84 57.64 -20.62
N ASP A 52 91.41 58.51 -21.53
CA ASP A 52 90.11 59.17 -21.41
C ASP A 52 88.99 58.15 -21.61
N ILE A 53 88.07 58.08 -20.65
CA ILE A 53 86.98 57.11 -20.59
C ILE A 53 85.63 57.80 -20.81
N GLU A 54 84.73 57.07 -21.47
CA GLU A 54 83.31 57.37 -21.56
C GLU A 54 82.49 56.24 -20.91
N TYR A 55 81.61 56.62 -20.00
CA TYR A 55 80.72 55.72 -19.26
C TYR A 55 79.34 55.63 -19.91
N SER A 56 78.76 54.43 -19.90
CA SER A 56 77.43 54.13 -20.42
C SER A 56 76.71 53.08 -19.54
N LEU A 57 75.38 53.03 -19.62
CA LEU A 57 74.56 52.00 -18.99
C LEU A 57 73.87 51.15 -20.06
N ILE A 58 73.54 49.91 -19.69
CA ILE A 58 72.80 48.94 -20.52
C ILE A 58 71.84 48.20 -19.58
N GLY A 59 70.56 48.09 -19.94
CA GLY A 59 69.54 47.45 -19.09
C GLY A 59 68.13 47.99 -19.38
N PRO A 60 67.11 47.50 -18.66
CA PRO A 60 65.75 48.05 -18.74
C PRO A 60 65.72 49.53 -18.34
N GLU A 61 64.84 50.30 -18.99
CA GLU A 61 64.61 51.73 -18.75
C GLU A 61 65.84 52.67 -18.84
N VAL A 62 66.96 52.20 -19.40
CA VAL A 62 68.13 53.07 -19.64
C VAL A 62 67.83 54.04 -20.78
N GLY A 63 67.95 55.34 -20.49
CA GLY A 63 67.56 56.45 -21.35
C GLY A 63 66.19 57.04 -21.01
N ASN A 64 65.36 56.32 -20.23
CA ASN A 64 64.09 56.79 -19.71
C ASN A 64 64.18 56.99 -18.19
N LEU A 65 63.97 55.93 -17.39
CA LEU A 65 64.09 55.99 -15.94
C LEU A 65 65.54 56.17 -15.47
N PHE A 66 66.53 55.54 -16.11
CA PHE A 66 67.93 55.55 -15.66
C PHE A 66 68.88 56.18 -16.69
N SER A 67 69.88 56.94 -16.21
CA SER A 67 70.93 57.48 -17.06
C SER A 67 72.29 57.49 -16.35
N VAL A 68 73.38 57.68 -17.11
CA VAL A 68 74.72 57.90 -16.53
C VAL A 68 75.39 59.10 -17.20
N ASN A 69 76.04 59.94 -16.39
CA ASN A 69 76.91 60.98 -16.91
C ASN A 69 78.16 60.32 -17.53
N LYS A 70 78.31 60.52 -18.85
CA LYS A 70 79.37 59.98 -19.70
C LYS A 70 80.80 60.24 -19.21
N GLU A 71 81.04 61.30 -18.43
CA GLU A 71 82.39 61.72 -18.01
C GLU A 71 82.66 61.43 -16.53
N THR A 72 81.66 61.59 -15.66
CA THR A 72 81.82 61.43 -14.21
C THR A 72 81.44 60.05 -13.69
N GLY A 73 80.72 59.25 -14.47
CA GLY A 73 80.20 57.93 -14.06
C GLY A 73 79.03 57.99 -13.05
N PHE A 74 78.44 59.18 -12.85
CA PHE A 74 77.27 59.38 -12.00
C PHE A 74 76.00 58.79 -12.63
N VAL A 75 75.43 57.75 -12.00
CA VAL A 75 74.15 57.13 -12.37
C VAL A 75 73.01 57.89 -11.70
N ARG A 76 72.00 58.29 -12.49
CA ARG A 76 70.81 59.03 -12.05
C ARG A 76 69.55 58.28 -12.39
N ILE A 77 68.49 58.62 -11.66
CA ILE A 77 67.11 58.21 -11.90
C ILE A 77 66.25 59.44 -12.23
N HIS A 78 65.27 59.30 -13.11
CA HIS A 78 64.43 60.38 -13.64
C HIS A 78 62.94 60.26 -13.30
N GLY A 79 62.56 59.24 -12.54
CA GLY A 79 61.19 59.01 -12.08
C GLY A 79 61.17 58.44 -10.67
N ILE A 80 59.97 58.36 -10.10
CA ILE A 80 59.69 57.70 -8.82
C ILE A 80 59.62 56.19 -9.06
N LEU A 81 60.07 55.40 -8.09
CA LEU A 81 59.98 53.94 -8.12
C LEU A 81 58.66 53.48 -7.48
N ASP A 82 58.11 52.41 -8.03
CA ASP A 82 56.94 51.65 -7.61
C ASP A 82 57.35 50.17 -7.74
N ARG A 83 57.21 49.40 -6.65
CA ARG A 83 57.67 48.02 -6.53
C ARG A 83 56.69 47.04 -7.13
N GLU A 84 55.40 47.25 -6.91
CA GLU A 84 54.31 46.43 -7.45
C GLU A 84 54.31 46.47 -8.98
N THR A 85 54.72 47.60 -9.56
CA THR A 85 55.09 47.71 -10.98
C THR A 85 56.44 47.04 -11.29
N THR A 86 57.54 47.32 -10.57
CA THR A 86 58.85 46.64 -10.80
C THR A 86 59.78 46.64 -9.58
N ALA A 87 59.86 45.51 -8.89
CA ALA A 87 60.64 45.35 -7.66
C ALA A 87 62.19 45.33 -7.82
N THR A 88 62.74 45.09 -9.02
CA THR A 88 64.21 45.04 -9.24
C THR A 88 64.58 45.34 -10.70
N TYR A 89 65.63 46.14 -10.88
CA TYR A 89 66.21 46.49 -12.19
C TYR A 89 67.64 45.97 -12.28
N GLU A 90 67.96 45.25 -13.35
CA GLU A 90 69.30 44.71 -13.60
C GLU A 90 70.04 45.54 -14.67
N LEU A 91 70.80 46.54 -14.22
CA LEU A 91 71.59 47.38 -15.10
C LEU A 91 73.04 46.87 -15.20
N LYS A 92 73.75 47.26 -16.25
CA LYS A 92 75.18 47.02 -16.45
C LYS A 92 75.89 48.33 -16.81
N GLY A 93 76.91 48.70 -16.04
CA GLY A 93 77.77 49.86 -16.31
C GLY A 93 78.94 49.47 -17.22
N ARG A 94 79.09 50.16 -18.36
CA ARG A 94 80.15 49.92 -19.34
C ARG A 94 81.09 51.13 -19.44
N ALA A 95 82.39 50.88 -19.35
CA ALA A 95 83.45 51.86 -19.55
C ALA A 95 84.18 51.62 -20.89
N THR A 96 84.26 52.64 -21.74
CA THR A 96 84.94 52.60 -23.05
C THR A 96 85.97 53.72 -23.19
N SER A 97 86.99 53.59 -24.02
CA SER A 97 87.93 54.70 -24.25
C SER A 97 87.43 55.67 -25.33
N LYS A 98 87.38 56.97 -25.01
CA LYS A 98 86.97 58.05 -25.94
C LYS A 98 87.78 58.08 -27.25
N ARG A 99 88.99 57.52 -27.27
CA ARG A 99 89.89 57.53 -28.44
C ARG A 99 89.60 56.44 -29.48
N ASN A 100 88.88 55.37 -29.13
CA ASN A 100 88.65 54.25 -30.05
C ASN A 100 87.34 53.46 -29.82
N GLY A 101 86.49 53.87 -28.87
CA GLY A 101 85.20 53.24 -28.58
C GLY A 101 85.27 51.83 -28.00
N LYS A 102 86.46 51.27 -27.74
CA LYS A 102 86.60 49.91 -27.21
C LYS A 102 86.38 49.89 -25.70
N PRO A 103 85.75 48.82 -25.14
CA PRO A 103 85.73 48.60 -23.70
C PRO A 103 87.13 48.59 -23.10
N VAL A 104 87.30 49.24 -21.95
CA VAL A 104 88.55 49.24 -21.18
C VAL A 104 88.50 48.31 -19.98
N GLU A 105 87.28 48.00 -19.52
CA GLU A 105 86.98 47.00 -18.50
C GLU A 105 85.81 46.12 -18.97
N ASN A 106 85.53 45.04 -18.24
CA ASN A 106 84.31 44.26 -18.42
C ASN A 106 83.08 45.06 -17.96
N ASP A 107 81.91 44.72 -18.47
CA ASP A 107 80.64 45.31 -18.01
C ASP A 107 80.40 45.00 -16.52
N LEU A 108 79.86 45.99 -15.81
CA LEU A 108 79.75 46.03 -14.36
C LEU A 108 78.29 45.85 -13.91
N ASP A 109 77.96 44.71 -13.34
CA ASP A 109 76.60 44.41 -12.88
C ASP A 109 76.16 45.36 -11.75
N LEU A 110 75.13 46.16 -12.02
CA LEU A 110 74.55 47.19 -11.16
C LEU A 110 73.06 46.89 -10.95
N ARG A 111 72.78 45.94 -10.06
CA ARG A 111 71.41 45.63 -9.65
C ARG A 111 70.87 46.73 -8.72
N ILE A 112 69.66 47.22 -9.02
CA ILE A 112 68.90 48.15 -8.19
C ILE A 112 67.69 47.38 -7.65
N ILE A 113 67.52 47.35 -6.32
CA ILE A 113 66.39 46.69 -5.66
C ILE A 113 65.49 47.78 -5.07
N VAL A 114 64.20 47.70 -5.39
CA VAL A 114 63.17 48.57 -4.81
C VAL A 114 62.71 47.97 -3.48
N LEU A 115 62.63 48.79 -2.43
CA LEU A 115 62.19 48.40 -1.10
C LEU A 115 60.72 48.76 -0.89
N ASP A 116 59.99 47.74 -0.43
CA ASP A 116 58.56 47.68 -0.11
C ASP A 116 58.09 48.81 0.82
N LYS A 117 56.99 49.46 0.46
CA LYS A 117 56.13 50.22 1.37
C LYS A 117 54.72 49.65 1.34
N ASN A 118 54.14 49.44 2.53
CA ASN A 118 52.73 49.09 2.71
C ASN A 118 51.80 50.28 2.35
N ASP A 119 51.58 50.53 1.06
CA ASP A 119 50.70 51.57 0.52
C ASP A 119 49.42 51.03 -0.15
N ASN A 120 49.35 49.71 -0.35
CA ASN A 120 48.18 49.00 -0.85
C ASN A 120 47.27 48.52 0.30
N THR A 121 45.95 48.58 0.10
CA THR A 121 44.93 48.19 1.10
C THR A 121 44.36 46.80 0.79
N PRO A 122 44.13 45.92 1.77
CA PRO A 122 43.52 44.61 1.54
C PRO A 122 42.03 44.71 1.16
N GLU A 123 41.61 43.91 0.18
CA GLU A 123 40.23 43.87 -0.33
C GLU A 123 39.59 42.48 -0.17
N PHE A 124 38.33 42.45 0.29
CA PHE A 124 37.52 41.22 0.33
C PHE A 124 36.89 40.94 -1.04
N LYS A 125 37.21 39.78 -1.64
CA LYS A 125 36.85 39.45 -3.02
C LYS A 125 35.46 38.84 -3.23
N LEU A 126 34.72 38.57 -2.14
CA LEU A 126 33.41 37.92 -2.14
C LEU A 126 32.55 38.48 -1.01
N GLN A 127 31.22 38.53 -1.22
CA GLN A 127 30.26 38.61 -0.12
C GLN A 127 30.24 37.26 0.61
N MET A 128 30.32 37.28 1.94
CA MET A 128 30.35 36.07 2.76
C MET A 128 28.95 35.81 3.33
N THR A 129 28.37 34.65 3.01
CA THR A 129 27.08 34.22 3.57
C THR A 129 27.27 32.97 4.42
N GLY A 130 27.02 33.09 5.73
CA GLY A 130 26.96 31.97 6.67
C GLY A 130 25.52 31.58 6.99
N SER A 131 25.35 30.44 7.67
CA SER A 131 24.11 30.08 8.32
C SER A 131 24.39 29.27 9.57
N VAL A 132 23.68 29.55 10.65
CA VAL A 132 23.81 28.88 11.95
C VAL A 132 22.42 28.51 12.44
N ASP A 133 22.28 27.34 13.07
CA ASP A 133 21.03 26.89 13.65
C ASP A 133 20.82 27.66 14.98
N GLU A 134 19.60 28.07 15.32
CA GLU A 134 19.37 28.74 16.61
C GLU A 134 19.60 27.81 17.81
N LEU A 135 19.77 28.40 19.01
CA LEU A 135 20.24 27.70 20.21
C LEU A 135 21.61 26.98 20.08
N SER A 136 22.41 27.29 19.05
CA SER A 136 23.81 26.84 18.94
C SER A 136 24.66 27.34 20.10
N ASP A 137 25.64 26.52 20.53
CA ASP A 137 26.61 26.85 21.58
C ASP A 137 27.47 28.10 21.25
N GLU A 138 27.95 28.79 22.29
CA GLU A 138 28.81 29.98 22.15
C GLU A 138 30.14 29.66 21.44
N ALA A 139 30.31 30.17 20.22
CA ALA A 139 31.56 30.10 19.48
C ALA A 139 32.51 31.24 19.88
N THR A 140 33.75 30.90 20.27
CA THR A 140 34.84 31.88 20.43
C THR A 140 35.51 32.16 19.09
N ASP A 141 35.83 33.42 18.81
CA ASP A 141 36.60 33.81 17.62
C ASP A 141 37.97 33.12 17.58
N LEU A 142 38.27 32.43 16.48
CA LEU A 142 39.49 31.68 16.26
C LEU A 142 40.43 32.45 15.33
N ASP A 143 41.07 33.48 15.88
CA ASP A 143 42.23 34.23 15.34
C ASP A 143 42.07 35.66 14.78
N GLY A 144 41.21 36.47 15.40
CA GLY A 144 41.37 37.94 15.46
C GLY A 144 42.76 38.37 15.95
N GLY A 145 43.72 38.46 15.01
CA GLY A 145 45.16 38.47 15.29
C GLY A 145 45.65 39.66 16.11
N TYR A 146 46.62 39.40 17.01
CA TYR A 146 47.22 40.40 17.90
C TYR A 146 47.69 41.66 17.12
N PRO A 147 47.32 42.87 17.56
CA PRO A 147 47.79 44.09 16.92
C PRO A 147 49.30 44.23 17.09
N VAL A 148 50.03 44.16 15.99
CA VAL A 148 51.49 44.34 15.95
C VAL A 148 51.82 45.81 16.27
N PRO A 149 52.58 46.11 17.34
CA PRO A 149 52.98 47.48 17.61
C PRO A 149 53.88 48.05 16.50
N ASP A 150 53.81 49.36 16.32
CA ASP A 150 54.66 50.16 15.42
C ASP A 150 54.49 49.98 13.90
N SER A 151 53.42 49.32 13.44
CA SER A 151 52.88 49.50 12.09
C SER A 151 51.36 49.62 12.11
N ILE A 152 50.81 50.71 11.54
CA ILE A 152 49.38 50.78 11.24
C ILE A 152 49.15 49.92 9.98
N PRO A 153 48.43 48.79 10.05
CA PRO A 153 48.09 48.03 8.86
C PRO A 153 47.06 48.82 8.04
N ASN A 154 47.09 48.68 6.72
CA ASN A 154 46.00 49.19 5.90
C ASN A 154 44.78 48.28 6.13
N THR A 155 43.62 48.87 6.44
CA THR A 155 42.42 48.11 6.80
C THR A 155 41.38 48.15 5.68
N GLY A 156 40.79 46.99 5.39
CA GLY A 156 39.60 46.86 4.55
C GLY A 156 38.39 46.49 5.40
N THR A 157 37.18 46.79 4.90
CA THR A 157 35.91 46.37 5.52
C THR A 157 35.12 45.50 4.56
N GLY A 158 34.27 44.63 5.10
CA GLY A 158 33.41 43.74 4.33
C GLY A 158 32.18 43.34 5.16
N THR A 159 31.11 42.95 4.47
CA THR A 159 29.84 42.54 5.11
C THR A 159 29.70 41.03 5.07
N VAL A 160 29.38 40.44 6.21
CA VAL A 160 29.00 39.02 6.35
C VAL A 160 27.49 38.98 6.63
N THR A 161 26.75 38.15 5.91
CA THR A 161 25.33 37.88 6.20
C THR A 161 25.22 36.51 6.87
N ILE A 162 24.66 36.45 8.06
CA ILE A 162 24.44 35.19 8.79
C ILE A 162 22.94 34.92 8.82
N ASN A 163 22.51 33.84 8.18
CA ASN A 163 21.12 33.40 8.20
C ASN A 163 20.91 32.47 9.40
N ILE A 164 20.10 32.89 10.37
CA ILE A 164 19.64 32.00 11.43
C ILE A 164 18.69 30.97 10.82
N ARG A 165 18.78 29.71 11.27
CA ARG A 165 17.88 28.63 10.86
C ARG A 165 17.03 28.16 12.03
N ASP A 166 15.79 27.88 11.67
CA ASP A 166 14.71 27.37 12.50
C ASP A 166 15.03 26.00 13.12
N VAL A 167 14.81 25.89 14.42
CA VAL A 167 14.92 24.66 15.22
C VAL A 167 13.62 24.47 15.98
N ASN A 168 13.10 23.23 16.04
CA ASN A 168 11.91 22.95 16.85
C ASN A 168 12.22 23.13 18.35
N ASP A 169 11.99 24.32 18.88
CA ASP A 169 12.10 24.65 20.30
C ASP A 169 10.76 25.08 20.92
N ASN A 170 9.71 25.25 20.10
CA ASN A 170 8.35 25.54 20.54
C ASN A 170 7.48 24.29 20.51
N VAL A 171 6.55 24.20 21.46
CA VAL A 171 5.55 23.12 21.51
C VAL A 171 4.22 23.65 20.97
N PRO A 172 3.56 22.94 20.03
CA PRO A 172 2.32 23.40 19.44
C PRO A 172 1.21 23.37 20.49
N VAL A 173 0.43 24.44 20.54
CA VAL A 173 -0.71 24.59 21.45
C VAL A 173 -1.97 24.86 20.67
N LEU A 174 -3.12 24.41 21.18
CA LEU A 174 -4.41 24.72 20.58
C LEU A 174 -4.92 26.08 21.09
N GLU A 175 -5.70 26.79 20.27
CA GLU A 175 -6.27 28.12 20.63
C GLU A 175 -7.18 28.11 21.89
N LYS A 176 -7.60 26.92 22.35
CA LYS A 176 -8.57 26.72 23.43
C LYS A 176 -8.17 25.49 24.25
N GLU A 177 -8.45 25.54 25.55
CA GLU A 177 -8.25 24.41 26.48
C GLU A 177 -9.22 23.25 26.21
N SER A 178 -10.37 23.50 25.58
CA SER A 178 -11.37 22.49 25.22
C SER A 178 -12.16 22.89 23.97
N TYR A 179 -12.77 21.90 23.33
CA TYR A 179 -13.56 22.08 22.11
C TYR A 179 -14.90 21.35 22.20
N ASP A 180 -15.99 22.02 21.80
CA ASP A 180 -17.32 21.43 21.62
C ASP A 180 -17.65 21.41 20.12
N GLY A 181 -17.91 20.23 19.57
CA GLY A 181 -18.39 20.00 18.21
C GLY A 181 -19.75 19.30 18.20
N SER A 182 -20.38 19.23 17.02
CA SER A 182 -21.66 18.53 16.85
C SER A 182 -21.77 17.93 15.47
N VAL A 183 -22.32 16.72 15.39
CA VAL A 183 -22.57 16.03 14.13
C VAL A 183 -23.96 15.38 14.17
N GLU A 184 -24.66 15.38 13.05
CA GLU A 184 -25.89 14.59 12.91
C GLU A 184 -25.56 13.09 12.99
N GLU A 185 -26.51 12.30 13.45
CA GLU A 185 -26.36 10.84 13.45
C GLU A 185 -26.43 10.25 12.03
N ASN A 186 -26.19 8.94 11.91
CA ASN A 186 -26.37 8.15 10.70
C ASN A 186 -25.55 8.57 9.45
N ILE A 187 -24.77 9.65 9.50
CA ILE A 187 -23.89 10.13 8.41
C ILE A 187 -22.41 9.71 8.59
N ILE A 188 -21.63 9.79 7.52
CA ILE A 188 -20.21 9.39 7.43
C ILE A 188 -19.46 10.28 6.44
N ASN A 189 -18.13 10.34 6.56
CA ASN A 189 -17.21 11.19 5.79
C ASN A 189 -17.52 12.68 5.91
N VAL A 190 -17.98 13.11 7.10
CA VAL A 190 -18.31 14.50 7.43
C VAL A 190 -17.36 15.06 8.48
N GLU A 191 -17.03 16.35 8.33
CA GLU A 191 -16.24 17.11 9.30
C GLU A 191 -17.11 17.43 10.52
N ALA A 192 -16.68 16.97 11.71
CA ALA A 192 -17.37 17.24 12.97
C ALA A 192 -16.87 18.53 13.64
N ILE A 193 -15.58 18.87 13.47
CA ILE A 193 -14.96 20.10 13.94
C ILE A 193 -13.56 20.33 13.31
N ARG A 194 -13.17 21.61 13.15
CA ARG A 194 -11.79 22.06 12.91
C ARG A 194 -11.15 22.61 14.19
N ILE A 195 -9.91 22.23 14.42
CA ILE A 195 -9.18 22.51 15.66
C ILE A 195 -7.85 23.18 15.29
N LYS A 196 -7.74 24.48 15.52
CA LYS A 196 -6.56 25.27 15.15
C LYS A 196 -5.39 25.01 16.09
N ALA A 197 -4.26 24.55 15.55
CA ALA A 197 -2.97 24.59 16.24
C ALA A 197 -2.29 25.94 16.00
N VAL A 198 -1.57 26.39 17.03
CA VAL A 198 -0.72 27.58 17.04
C VAL A 198 0.68 27.13 17.45
N ASP A 199 1.64 27.41 16.59
CA ASP A 199 3.06 27.17 16.81
C ASP A 199 3.84 28.43 16.38
N LYS A 200 5.04 28.62 16.92
CA LYS A 200 5.93 29.76 16.67
C LYS A 200 7.10 29.43 15.76
N ASP A 201 7.41 28.14 15.58
CA ASP A 201 8.40 27.67 14.62
C ASP A 201 8.05 28.14 13.19
N LEU A 202 9.02 28.11 12.28
CA LEU A 202 8.91 28.66 10.93
C LEU A 202 7.76 28.02 10.14
N ILE A 203 6.77 28.84 9.81
CA ILE A 203 5.53 28.46 9.13
C ILE A 203 5.82 27.65 7.85
N ASN A 204 5.10 26.53 7.67
CA ASN A 204 5.26 25.52 6.61
C ASN A 204 6.56 24.66 6.67
N THR A 205 7.30 24.63 7.77
CA THR A 205 8.30 23.57 8.04
C THR A 205 7.67 22.36 8.75
N SER A 206 8.40 21.24 8.82
CA SER A 206 8.00 20.10 9.67
C SER A 206 8.19 20.37 11.17
N ASN A 207 8.86 21.46 11.53
CA ASN A 207 8.90 21.95 12.90
C ASN A 207 7.52 22.53 13.23
N TRP A 208 7.01 23.47 12.43
CA TRP A 208 5.67 24.05 12.60
C TRP A 208 4.48 23.09 12.31
N GLU A 209 4.64 22.08 11.44
CA GLU A 209 3.55 21.19 11.01
C GLU A 209 3.04 20.29 12.16
N ALA A 210 1.78 20.51 12.57
CA ALA A 210 1.15 19.82 13.68
C ALA A 210 0.64 18.42 13.31
N VAL A 211 0.66 17.51 14.28
CA VAL A 211 0.21 16.12 14.19
C VAL A 211 -0.72 15.84 15.37
N PHE A 212 -2.00 15.69 15.06
CA PHE A 212 -3.05 15.40 16.04
C PHE A 212 -3.18 13.89 16.25
N THR A 213 -3.25 13.44 17.51
CA THR A 213 -3.49 12.03 17.87
C THR A 213 -4.63 11.92 18.87
N ILE A 214 -5.67 11.13 18.55
CA ILE A 214 -6.71 10.76 19.51
C ILE A 214 -6.14 9.65 20.41
N ILE A 215 -6.13 9.88 21.72
CA ILE A 215 -5.56 8.94 22.72
C ILE A 215 -6.63 8.25 23.58
N SER A 216 -7.88 8.73 23.59
CA SER A 216 -9.02 8.06 24.25
C SER A 216 -10.36 8.59 23.72
N GLY A 217 -11.44 7.83 23.91
CA GLY A 217 -12.83 8.15 23.53
C GLY A 217 -13.24 7.66 22.15
N ASN A 218 -12.33 6.98 21.43
CA ASN A 218 -12.52 6.49 20.06
C ASN A 218 -12.21 4.98 19.96
N GLU A 219 -12.47 4.22 21.02
CA GLU A 219 -12.12 2.80 21.13
C GLU A 219 -12.86 1.93 20.11
N ALA A 220 -14.08 2.34 19.72
CA ALA A 220 -14.84 1.73 18.64
C ALA A 220 -14.44 2.25 17.23
N GLY A 221 -13.59 3.28 17.14
CA GLY A 221 -13.08 3.86 15.89
C GLY A 221 -14.18 4.49 15.03
N HIS A 222 -14.95 5.42 15.59
CA HIS A 222 -15.94 6.21 14.84
C HIS A 222 -15.33 7.45 14.17
N PHE A 223 -14.19 7.94 14.67
CA PHE A 223 -13.56 9.17 14.19
C PHE A 223 -12.16 8.93 13.64
N SER A 224 -11.75 9.75 12.67
CA SER A 224 -10.37 10.02 12.32
C SER A 224 -10.04 11.50 12.54
N ILE A 225 -8.76 11.83 12.74
CA ILE A 225 -8.29 13.22 12.75
C ILE A 225 -7.10 13.35 11.81
N THR A 226 -7.06 14.43 11.02
CA THR A 226 -6.02 14.70 10.03
C THR A 226 -5.65 16.18 10.05
N THR A 227 -4.38 16.52 9.81
CA THR A 227 -3.95 17.92 9.74
C THR A 227 -4.14 18.48 8.33
N ASP A 228 -4.75 19.65 8.22
CA ASP A 228 -4.71 20.50 7.03
C ASP A 228 -3.32 21.15 6.91
N PRO A 229 -2.49 20.81 5.90
CA PRO A 229 -1.11 21.30 5.81
C PRO A 229 -1.01 22.77 5.38
N ILE A 230 -2.14 23.43 5.05
CA ILE A 230 -2.17 24.85 4.70
C ILE A 230 -2.61 25.70 5.90
N THR A 231 -3.58 25.21 6.69
CA THR A 231 -4.12 25.96 7.84
C THR A 231 -3.54 25.52 9.20
N ASN A 232 -2.84 24.39 9.29
CA ASN A 232 -2.42 23.74 10.54
C ASN A 232 -3.60 23.44 11.47
N GLU A 233 -4.73 23.04 10.89
CA GLU A 233 -5.95 22.66 11.61
C GLU A 233 -6.11 21.15 11.66
N GLY A 234 -6.42 20.60 12.83
CA GLY A 234 -6.90 19.25 12.99
C GLY A 234 -8.36 19.16 12.54
N ILE A 235 -8.60 18.50 11.40
CA ILE A 235 -9.92 18.17 10.87
C ILE A 235 -10.35 16.84 11.48
N LEU A 236 -11.36 16.86 12.36
CA LEU A 236 -11.97 15.65 12.92
C LEU A 236 -13.11 15.19 12.00
N VAL A 237 -13.06 13.95 11.53
CA VAL A 237 -14.00 13.36 10.55
C VAL A 237 -14.69 12.13 11.15
N VAL A 238 -15.96 11.90 10.80
CA VAL A 238 -16.73 10.70 11.19
C VAL A 238 -16.56 9.58 10.14
N ASP A 239 -15.85 8.53 10.49
CA ASP A 239 -15.55 7.37 9.63
C ASP A 239 -16.66 6.29 9.71
N LYS A 240 -17.36 6.20 10.86
CA LYS A 240 -18.46 5.26 11.07
C LYS A 240 -19.68 5.98 11.61
N LYS A 241 -20.86 5.55 11.16
CA LYS A 241 -22.16 6.03 11.64
C LYS A 241 -22.20 6.09 13.17
N LEU A 242 -22.84 7.14 13.67
CA LEU A 242 -23.31 7.26 15.04
C LEU A 242 -24.82 7.01 15.05
N ASP A 243 -25.33 6.59 16.19
CA ASP A 243 -26.73 6.28 16.50
C ASP A 243 -27.04 7.10 17.76
N PHE A 244 -28.01 8.02 17.71
CA PHE A 244 -28.25 8.95 18.81
C PHE A 244 -28.83 8.25 20.05
N GLU A 245 -29.69 7.25 19.83
CA GLU A 245 -30.33 6.47 20.88
C GLU A 245 -29.34 5.57 21.64
N GLU A 246 -28.26 5.11 20.99
CA GLU A 246 -27.13 4.47 21.67
C GLU A 246 -26.13 5.49 22.27
N LEU A 247 -25.73 6.53 21.52
CA LEU A 247 -24.62 7.43 21.86
C LEU A 247 -24.92 8.91 21.54
N ASN A 248 -25.52 9.64 22.48
CA ASN A 248 -25.82 11.07 22.32
C ASN A 248 -24.65 12.04 22.52
N GLU A 249 -23.58 11.66 23.24
CA GLU A 249 -22.38 12.49 23.44
C GLU A 249 -21.12 11.61 23.54
N ILE A 250 -20.07 12.00 22.82
CA ILE A 250 -18.76 11.34 22.83
C ILE A 250 -17.69 12.34 23.29
N ASN A 251 -16.88 11.94 24.26
CA ASN A 251 -15.81 12.77 24.82
C ASN A 251 -14.45 12.18 24.43
N LEU A 252 -13.79 12.80 23.46
CA LEU A 252 -12.46 12.43 22.98
C LEU A 252 -11.38 13.15 23.79
N ILE A 253 -10.19 12.52 23.88
CA ILE A 253 -8.98 13.18 24.36
C ILE A 253 -7.95 13.16 23.22
N VAL A 254 -7.44 14.33 22.84
CA VAL A 254 -6.44 14.50 21.77
C VAL A 254 -5.17 15.13 22.33
N VAL A 255 -4.03 14.70 21.79
CA VAL A 255 -2.74 15.39 21.94
C VAL A 255 -2.32 15.97 20.59
N VAL A 256 -1.58 17.07 20.62
CA VAL A 256 -0.92 17.65 19.45
C VAL A 256 0.59 17.64 19.68
N ASN A 257 1.36 17.32 18.64
CA ASN A 257 2.82 17.38 18.61
C ASN A 257 3.26 17.87 17.23
N ASN A 258 4.51 18.25 17.05
CA ASN A 258 5.05 18.50 15.71
C ASN A 258 5.35 17.21 14.96
N LYS A 259 5.60 17.34 13.66
CA LYS A 259 6.06 16.27 12.78
C LYS A 259 7.56 15.99 12.91
N SER A 260 8.35 17.03 13.15
CA SER A 260 9.75 16.92 13.63
C SER A 260 9.77 16.52 15.11
N PRO A 261 10.78 15.77 15.58
CA PRO A 261 11.03 15.63 17.02
C PRO A 261 11.55 16.95 17.61
N TYR A 262 11.13 17.26 18.84
CA TYR A 262 11.58 18.45 19.58
C TYR A 262 13.10 18.49 19.79
N HIS A 263 13.66 19.70 19.85
CA HIS A 263 15.05 19.94 20.22
C HIS A 263 15.32 19.64 21.70
N LYS A 264 16.59 19.45 22.07
CA LYS A 264 17.04 19.07 23.42
C LYS A 264 16.78 20.13 24.49
N SER A 265 16.46 21.37 24.09
CA SER A 265 15.99 22.43 24.99
C SER A 265 14.59 22.18 25.53
N VAL A 266 13.76 21.44 24.80
CA VAL A 266 12.35 21.19 25.13
C VAL A 266 12.24 20.00 26.09
N VAL A 267 11.67 20.25 27.28
CA VAL A 267 11.47 19.21 28.31
C VAL A 267 9.97 19.05 28.58
N ILE A 268 9.38 18.01 28.00
CA ILE A 268 7.96 17.66 28.19
C ILE A 268 7.85 16.56 29.25
N GLU A 269 7.52 16.93 30.49
CA GLU A 269 7.32 15.94 31.58
C GLU A 269 6.04 15.11 31.40
N GLN A 270 4.98 15.71 30.83
CA GLN A 270 3.70 15.07 30.52
C GLN A 270 3.13 15.67 29.24
N PRO A 271 2.48 14.88 28.36
CA PRO A 271 1.88 15.39 27.13
C PRO A 271 0.67 16.29 27.45
N ILE A 272 0.54 17.42 26.74
CA ILE A 272 -0.60 18.32 26.88
C ILE A 272 -1.81 17.66 26.20
N THR A 273 -2.87 17.41 26.97
CA THR A 273 -4.10 16.75 26.51
C THR A 273 -5.27 17.72 26.43
N TYR A 274 -6.01 17.67 25.33
CA TYR A 274 -7.16 18.53 25.06
C TYR A 274 -8.45 17.69 24.95
N PRO A 275 -9.46 17.92 25.81
CA PRO A 275 -10.77 17.28 25.68
C PRO A 275 -11.58 17.91 24.54
N ILE A 276 -12.16 17.05 23.70
CA ILE A 276 -13.08 17.43 22.62
C ILE A 276 -14.40 16.69 22.86
N ARG A 277 -15.49 17.44 23.04
CA ARG A 277 -16.84 16.91 23.22
C ARG A 277 -17.58 16.98 21.89
N ILE A 278 -17.96 15.84 21.33
CA ILE A 278 -18.81 15.75 20.14
C ILE A 278 -20.21 15.36 20.57
N LYS A 279 -21.18 16.24 20.29
CA LYS A 279 -22.60 15.95 20.52
C LYS A 279 -23.21 15.36 19.26
N VAL A 280 -23.91 14.25 19.41
CA VAL A 280 -24.71 13.69 18.31
C VAL A 280 -26.05 14.43 18.29
N VAL A 281 -26.51 14.77 17.10
CA VAL A 281 -27.81 15.43 16.88
C VAL A 281 -28.77 14.39 16.32
N ASN A 282 -29.86 14.13 17.05
CA ASN A 282 -30.95 13.25 16.60
C ASN A 282 -31.56 13.74 15.27
N VAL A 283 -31.84 12.81 14.36
CA VAL A 283 -32.45 13.07 13.06
C VAL A 283 -33.64 12.13 12.83
N PRO A 284 -34.89 12.64 12.81
CA PRO A 284 -36.13 11.84 12.76
C PRO A 284 -36.13 10.61 11.86
N GLU A 285 -35.94 9.46 12.49
CA GLU A 285 -35.67 8.15 11.89
C GLU A 285 -36.93 7.50 11.27
N ALA A 286 -36.80 6.28 10.76
CA ALA A 286 -37.94 5.46 10.34
C ALA A 286 -38.15 4.32 11.34
N PRO A 287 -39.39 3.97 11.71
CA PRO A 287 -39.62 2.76 12.51
C PRO A 287 -38.94 1.54 11.89
N HIS A 288 -38.30 0.72 12.72
CA HIS A 288 -37.55 -0.46 12.30
C HIS A 288 -38.09 -1.72 13.00
N PHE A 289 -37.62 -2.91 12.63
CA PHE A 289 -37.97 -4.15 13.32
C PHE A 289 -36.79 -4.63 14.16
N HIS A 290 -36.95 -4.67 15.48
CA HIS A 290 -35.97 -5.25 16.40
C HIS A 290 -36.55 -6.51 17.07
N PRO A 291 -35.96 -7.71 16.86
CA PRO A 291 -34.91 -8.03 15.89
C PRO A 291 -35.42 -7.98 14.44
N ALA A 292 -34.50 -7.79 13.49
CA ALA A 292 -34.80 -7.75 12.05
C ALA A 292 -35.23 -9.11 11.47
N VAL A 293 -34.94 -10.20 12.20
CA VAL A 293 -35.49 -11.54 11.95
C VAL A 293 -36.18 -12.03 13.23
N LYS A 294 -37.50 -12.26 13.17
CA LYS A 294 -38.28 -12.84 14.25
C LYS A 294 -38.54 -14.33 13.99
N VAL A 295 -37.95 -15.19 14.82
CA VAL A 295 -38.13 -16.64 14.76
C VAL A 295 -39.40 -17.05 15.52
N VAL A 296 -40.16 -17.99 14.95
CA VAL A 296 -41.36 -18.59 15.57
C VAL A 296 -41.33 -20.09 15.29
N SER A 297 -41.30 -20.93 16.32
CA SER A 297 -41.37 -22.40 16.16
C SER A 297 -42.81 -22.88 16.32
N ILE A 298 -43.29 -23.69 15.39
CA ILE A 298 -44.61 -24.35 15.40
C ILE A 298 -44.46 -25.81 14.95
N SER A 299 -45.31 -26.73 15.41
CA SER A 299 -45.41 -28.06 14.79
C SER A 299 -46.36 -28.02 13.59
N GLU A 300 -46.31 -29.05 12.76
CA GLU A 300 -47.30 -29.35 11.71
C GLU A 300 -48.42 -30.29 12.15
N ASP A 301 -48.37 -30.87 13.36
CA ASP A 301 -49.45 -31.70 13.91
C ASP A 301 -50.78 -30.92 13.90
N SER A 302 -51.60 -31.19 12.89
CA SER A 302 -52.88 -30.52 12.64
C SER A 302 -53.87 -30.63 13.81
N THR A 303 -53.69 -31.57 14.73
CA THR A 303 -54.51 -31.71 15.94
C THR A 303 -54.17 -30.68 17.02
N THR A 304 -52.95 -30.13 17.00
CA THR A 304 -52.47 -29.11 17.95
C THR A 304 -52.74 -27.67 17.48
N ILE A 305 -53.14 -27.49 16.22
CA ILE A 305 -53.13 -26.19 15.53
C ILE A 305 -54.55 -25.62 15.37
N ASP A 306 -54.84 -24.55 16.11
CA ASP A 306 -55.99 -23.68 15.85
C ASP A 306 -55.59 -22.50 14.96
N LEU A 307 -56.08 -22.48 13.72
CA LEU A 307 -55.84 -21.40 12.74
C LEU A 307 -56.37 -20.02 13.21
N LYS A 308 -57.24 -19.96 14.21
CA LYS A 308 -57.73 -18.69 14.79
C LYS A 308 -56.76 -18.08 15.80
N LYS A 309 -55.83 -18.88 16.34
CA LYS A 309 -54.85 -18.49 17.35
C LYS A 309 -53.78 -17.56 16.74
N VAL A 310 -53.32 -16.59 17.54
CA VAL A 310 -52.13 -15.78 17.21
C VAL A 310 -50.89 -16.63 17.42
N ILE A 311 -50.08 -16.80 16.38
CA ILE A 311 -48.80 -17.54 16.48
C ILE A 311 -47.65 -16.62 16.91
N ALA A 312 -47.72 -15.33 16.55
CA ALA A 312 -46.79 -14.30 16.98
C ALA A 312 -47.40 -12.91 16.78
N THR A 313 -46.87 -11.91 17.48
CA THR A 313 -47.09 -10.49 17.17
C THR A 313 -45.76 -9.90 16.74
N TYR A 314 -45.70 -9.23 15.58
CA TYR A 314 -44.48 -8.60 15.06
C TYR A 314 -44.75 -7.15 14.71
N THR A 315 -44.55 -6.29 15.71
CA THR A 315 -44.63 -4.84 15.60
C THR A 315 -43.27 -4.24 15.27
N ALA A 316 -43.28 -3.04 14.69
CA ALA A 316 -42.09 -2.22 14.55
C ALA A 316 -41.84 -1.41 15.84
N THR A 317 -40.57 -1.11 16.09
CA THR A 317 -40.11 -0.13 17.08
C THR A 317 -39.92 1.20 16.36
N ASP A 318 -40.41 2.27 16.94
CA ASP A 318 -40.10 3.65 16.57
C ASP A 318 -38.69 3.94 17.10
N SER A 319 -37.72 4.28 16.24
CA SER A 319 -36.32 4.45 16.66
C SER A 319 -36.20 5.54 17.72
N ASP A 320 -36.63 6.76 17.37
CA ASP A 320 -36.44 8.00 18.15
C ASP A 320 -37.02 7.93 19.58
N THR A 321 -38.06 7.12 19.79
CA THR A 321 -38.67 6.91 21.12
C THR A 321 -38.33 5.57 21.76
N LEU A 322 -37.75 4.62 21.01
CA LEU A 322 -37.57 3.21 21.37
C LEU A 322 -38.87 2.48 21.82
N LEU A 323 -40.04 3.03 21.48
CA LEU A 323 -41.36 2.47 21.81
C LEU A 323 -41.96 1.71 20.61
N THR A 324 -43.09 1.02 20.84
CA THR A 324 -43.84 0.40 19.73
C THR A 324 -44.41 1.48 18.82
N ALA A 325 -44.11 1.38 17.52
CA ALA A 325 -44.47 2.41 16.55
C ALA A 325 -45.97 2.67 16.49
N THR A 326 -46.33 3.96 16.53
CA THR A 326 -47.73 4.43 16.46
C THR A 326 -48.01 5.10 15.12
N ASN A 327 -49.28 5.27 14.76
CA ASN A 327 -49.70 5.74 13.43
C ASN A 327 -49.10 4.95 12.24
N VAL A 328 -48.77 3.68 12.44
CA VAL A 328 -48.32 2.76 11.38
C VAL A 328 -49.43 1.79 10.96
N ARG A 329 -49.20 1.06 9.86
CA ARG A 329 -49.98 -0.13 9.51
C ARG A 329 -49.07 -1.28 9.07
N TYR A 330 -49.44 -2.49 9.44
CA TYR A 330 -48.70 -3.71 9.15
C TYR A 330 -49.29 -4.43 7.95
N VAL A 331 -48.47 -4.73 6.94
CA VAL A 331 -48.92 -5.49 5.76
C VAL A 331 -47.96 -6.63 5.47
N LYS A 332 -48.49 -7.68 4.84
CA LYS A 332 -47.70 -8.82 4.40
C LYS A 332 -47.01 -8.49 3.08
N GLY A 333 -45.69 -8.58 3.03
CA GLY A 333 -44.89 -8.37 1.82
C GLY A 333 -44.79 -9.65 1.01
N GLU A 334 -43.85 -10.51 1.39
CA GLU A 334 -43.53 -11.74 0.66
C GLU A 334 -43.97 -12.97 1.47
N ASP A 335 -44.88 -13.77 0.94
CA ASP A 335 -45.40 -15.01 1.54
C ASP A 335 -45.80 -15.95 0.40
N VAL A 336 -44.85 -16.78 -0.05
CA VAL A 336 -44.85 -17.47 -1.35
C VAL A 336 -46.04 -18.42 -1.57
N ASP A 337 -46.55 -19.02 -0.50
CA ASP A 337 -47.70 -19.93 -0.53
C ASP A 337 -48.91 -19.40 0.26
N ASN A 338 -48.89 -18.10 0.63
CA ASN A 338 -49.96 -17.41 1.36
C ASN A 338 -50.35 -18.11 2.68
N TRP A 339 -49.35 -18.60 3.42
CA TRP A 339 -49.53 -19.26 4.71
C TRP A 339 -50.16 -18.37 5.79
N LEU A 340 -50.00 -17.05 5.69
CA LEU A 340 -50.29 -16.13 6.80
C LEU A 340 -51.34 -15.05 6.52
N SER A 341 -51.99 -14.62 7.60
CA SER A 341 -52.65 -13.33 7.75
C SER A 341 -51.93 -12.50 8.82
N ILE A 342 -51.99 -11.17 8.68
CA ILE A 342 -51.53 -10.21 9.69
C ILE A 342 -52.64 -9.19 9.95
N ASN A 343 -52.80 -8.76 11.20
CA ASN A 343 -53.67 -7.66 11.57
C ASN A 343 -53.00 -6.32 11.27
N GLU A 344 -53.63 -5.51 10.42
CA GLU A 344 -53.05 -4.23 9.96
C GLU A 344 -52.76 -3.23 11.08
N GLN A 345 -53.44 -3.33 12.23
CA GLN A 345 -53.28 -2.40 13.34
C GLN A 345 -52.41 -2.96 14.48
N THR A 346 -52.54 -4.25 14.81
CA THR A 346 -51.88 -4.85 15.98
C THR A 346 -50.61 -5.63 15.67
N GLY A 347 -50.32 -5.93 14.39
CA GLY A 347 -49.18 -6.78 14.00
C GLY A 347 -49.31 -8.25 14.44
N GLU A 348 -50.49 -8.67 14.92
CA GLU A 348 -50.80 -10.08 15.19
C GLU A 348 -50.78 -10.91 13.90
N ILE A 349 -50.05 -12.02 13.92
CA ILE A 349 -49.89 -12.95 12.81
C ILE A 349 -50.62 -14.26 13.13
N ARG A 350 -51.39 -14.76 12.16
CA ARG A 350 -52.20 -15.99 12.27
C ARG A 350 -52.05 -16.87 11.03
N LEU A 351 -52.18 -18.17 11.20
CA LEU A 351 -52.12 -19.15 10.12
C LEU A 351 -53.41 -19.12 9.27
N LYS A 352 -53.26 -19.20 7.95
CA LYS A 352 -54.36 -19.46 6.99
C LYS A 352 -54.40 -20.90 6.52
N LYS A 353 -53.25 -21.58 6.55
CA LYS A 353 -53.03 -22.98 6.18
C LYS A 353 -52.47 -23.72 7.38
N TYR A 354 -52.64 -25.04 7.39
CA TYR A 354 -51.80 -25.88 8.24
C TYR A 354 -50.36 -25.79 7.70
N PRO A 355 -49.33 -25.69 8.58
CA PRO A 355 -47.96 -25.92 8.20
C PRO A 355 -47.81 -27.36 7.69
N ASP A 356 -46.92 -27.52 6.73
CA ASP A 356 -46.48 -28.77 6.11
C ASP A 356 -45.00 -28.53 5.81
N ARG A 357 -44.11 -29.32 6.40
CA ARG A 357 -42.67 -29.09 6.42
C ARG A 357 -41.97 -29.65 5.19
N GLU A 358 -42.52 -30.72 4.63
CA GLU A 358 -42.06 -31.39 3.41
C GLU A 358 -42.45 -30.60 2.16
N SER A 359 -43.34 -29.61 2.32
CA SER A 359 -43.59 -28.54 1.37
C SER A 359 -42.31 -27.88 0.88
N LYS A 360 -42.09 -27.99 -0.43
CA LYS A 360 -41.02 -27.37 -1.24
C LYS A 360 -40.79 -25.85 -1.06
N PHE A 361 -41.64 -25.16 -0.30
CA PHE A 361 -41.52 -23.74 -0.01
C PHE A 361 -40.68 -23.44 1.25
N LEU A 362 -40.32 -24.46 2.03
CA LEU A 362 -39.42 -24.33 3.16
C LEU A 362 -37.97 -24.55 2.72
N THR A 363 -37.06 -23.83 3.37
CA THR A 363 -35.61 -24.07 3.31
C THR A 363 -35.17 -24.57 4.68
N ASP A 364 -34.60 -25.77 4.74
CA ASP A 364 -34.16 -26.44 5.98
C ASP A 364 -35.23 -26.48 7.10
N GLY A 365 -36.49 -26.74 6.73
CA GLY A 365 -37.62 -26.76 7.66
C GLY A 365 -38.03 -25.38 8.19
N THR A 366 -37.57 -24.30 7.55
CA THR A 366 -37.95 -22.93 7.89
C THR A 366 -38.67 -22.26 6.71
N TYR A 367 -39.87 -21.73 6.97
CA TYR A 367 -40.65 -20.92 6.05
C TYR A 367 -40.35 -19.44 6.29
N PHE A 368 -39.77 -18.76 5.31
CA PHE A 368 -39.41 -17.34 5.39
C PHE A 368 -40.46 -16.43 4.73
N THR A 369 -40.82 -15.34 5.41
CA THR A 369 -41.82 -14.38 4.94
C THR A 369 -41.52 -12.97 5.43
N LYS A 370 -41.76 -11.96 4.58
CA LYS A 370 -41.47 -10.55 4.90
C LYS A 370 -42.72 -9.83 5.36
N ILE A 371 -42.62 -9.19 6.53
CA ILE A 371 -43.63 -8.29 7.09
C ILE A 371 -43.17 -6.86 6.85
N LEU A 372 -44.08 -5.99 6.41
CA LEU A 372 -43.82 -4.58 6.18
C LEU A 372 -44.56 -3.74 7.21
N CYS A 373 -43.89 -2.72 7.74
CA CYS A 373 -44.51 -1.66 8.53
C CYS A 373 -44.49 -0.38 7.67
N ILE A 374 -45.62 0.31 7.54
CA ILE A 374 -45.75 1.53 6.72
C ILE A 374 -46.29 2.66 7.60
N THR A 375 -45.63 3.82 7.62
CA THR A 375 -46.15 5.00 8.34
C THR A 375 -47.36 5.59 7.62
N ASN A 376 -48.41 5.97 8.35
CA ASN A 376 -49.61 6.60 7.77
C ASN A 376 -49.42 8.12 7.65
N GLU A 377 -48.32 8.52 7.01
CA GLU A 377 -47.88 9.90 6.85
C GLU A 377 -48.05 10.38 5.40
N ILE A 378 -47.87 11.68 5.16
CA ILE A 378 -47.96 12.28 3.81
C ILE A 378 -46.87 11.70 2.87
N SER A 379 -45.71 11.35 3.41
CA SER A 379 -44.62 10.64 2.73
C SER A 379 -44.31 9.35 3.47
N PRO A 380 -45.01 8.23 3.16
CA PRO A 380 -44.95 7.01 3.97
C PRO A 380 -43.56 6.36 3.95
N LYS A 381 -42.90 6.29 5.12
CA LYS A 381 -41.68 5.48 5.32
C LYS A 381 -42.09 4.00 5.44
N THR A 382 -41.22 3.08 5.01
CA THR A 382 -41.51 1.63 5.04
C THR A 382 -40.36 0.83 5.67
N ALA A 383 -40.66 0.07 6.72
CA ALA A 383 -39.76 -0.89 7.35
C ALA A 383 -40.02 -2.31 6.81
N THR A 384 -38.99 -3.16 6.79
CA THR A 384 -39.12 -4.59 6.46
C THR A 384 -38.53 -5.44 7.58
N GLY A 385 -39.34 -6.35 8.13
CA GLY A 385 -38.92 -7.37 9.10
C GLY A 385 -39.11 -8.75 8.50
N THR A 386 -38.22 -9.69 8.80
CA THR A 386 -38.33 -11.08 8.33
C THR A 386 -38.91 -11.95 9.42
N LEU A 387 -39.99 -12.65 9.14
CA LEU A 387 -40.52 -13.71 10.00
C LEU A 387 -39.95 -15.04 9.50
N ALA A 388 -39.34 -15.80 10.40
CA ALA A 388 -38.79 -17.12 10.15
C ALA A 388 -39.61 -18.15 10.93
N ILE A 389 -40.52 -18.85 10.25
CA ILE A 389 -41.37 -19.87 10.86
C ILE A 389 -40.65 -21.21 10.75
N GLN A 390 -40.13 -21.71 11.87
CA GLN A 390 -39.49 -23.01 11.96
C GLN A 390 -40.58 -24.08 12.20
N VAL A 391 -40.73 -25.02 11.27
CA VAL A 391 -41.71 -26.11 11.41
C VAL A 391 -41.05 -27.33 12.07
N GLN A 392 -41.65 -27.79 13.15
CA GLN A 392 -41.22 -28.94 13.93
C GLN A 392 -41.85 -30.22 13.37
N ASP A 393 -40.95 -31.06 12.85
CA ASP A 393 -41.16 -32.42 12.36
C ASP A 393 -42.15 -33.19 13.24
N PHE A 394 -43.31 -33.51 12.66
CA PHE A 394 -44.27 -34.46 13.22
C PHE A 394 -44.32 -35.70 12.34
N ASN A 395 -44.64 -36.85 12.94
CA ASN A 395 -44.68 -38.11 12.22
C ASN A 395 -45.97 -38.22 11.39
N ASP A 396 -45.94 -37.69 10.16
CA ASP A 396 -47.10 -37.54 9.29
C ASP A 396 -46.98 -38.36 7.99
N HIS A 397 -45.78 -38.52 7.42
CA HIS A 397 -45.50 -39.48 6.33
C HIS A 397 -45.28 -40.93 6.82
N CYS A 398 -44.98 -41.88 5.93
CA CYS A 398 -44.63 -43.26 6.28
C CYS A 398 -43.73 -43.87 5.19
N PRO A 399 -42.92 -44.91 5.48
CA PRO A 399 -41.86 -45.32 4.56
C PRO A 399 -42.41 -45.96 3.30
N LEU A 400 -42.22 -45.31 2.14
CA LEU A 400 -42.66 -45.81 0.85
C LEU A 400 -41.51 -46.49 0.09
N LEU A 401 -41.80 -47.62 -0.55
CA LEU A 401 -40.85 -48.29 -1.45
C LEU A 401 -40.47 -47.35 -2.60
N SER A 402 -39.18 -47.02 -2.74
CA SER A 402 -38.70 -46.09 -3.77
C SER A 402 -38.93 -46.63 -5.19
N HIS A 403 -38.94 -47.97 -5.33
CA HIS A 403 -39.33 -48.70 -6.54
C HIS A 403 -40.30 -49.83 -6.19
N SER A 404 -41.42 -49.91 -6.91
CA SER A 404 -42.42 -50.99 -6.76
C SER A 404 -42.34 -52.06 -7.86
N VAL A 405 -41.46 -51.86 -8.85
CA VAL A 405 -41.24 -52.80 -9.98
C VAL A 405 -39.75 -52.92 -10.25
N GLU A 406 -39.19 -54.14 -10.18
CA GLU A 406 -37.80 -54.43 -10.54
C GLU A 406 -37.65 -55.53 -11.61
N THR A 407 -36.44 -55.66 -12.16
CA THR A 407 -36.08 -56.72 -13.12
C THR A 407 -34.81 -57.43 -12.68
N LEU A 408 -34.86 -58.75 -12.59
CA LEU A 408 -33.79 -59.59 -12.06
C LEU A 408 -33.29 -60.56 -13.14
N CYS A 409 -32.01 -60.88 -13.09
CA CYS A 409 -31.44 -61.92 -13.92
C CYS A 409 -31.69 -63.31 -13.33
N TYR A 410 -32.06 -64.26 -14.19
CA TYR A 410 -32.16 -65.68 -13.84
C TYR A 410 -30.85 -66.20 -13.24
N GLY A 411 -30.93 -66.84 -12.07
CA GLY A 411 -29.77 -67.19 -11.24
C GLY A 411 -29.41 -66.11 -10.20
N SER A 412 -30.16 -65.01 -10.10
CA SER A 412 -30.18 -64.19 -8.89
C SER A 412 -31.18 -64.76 -7.87
N ASN A 413 -30.74 -64.84 -6.63
CA ASN A 413 -31.56 -65.09 -5.44
C ASN A 413 -31.62 -63.86 -4.51
N VAL A 414 -31.30 -62.67 -5.05
CA VAL A 414 -31.16 -61.39 -4.33
C VAL A 414 -32.00 -60.32 -5.01
N VAL A 415 -32.78 -59.59 -4.21
CA VAL A 415 -33.51 -58.37 -4.58
C VAL A 415 -33.07 -57.27 -3.60
N TYR A 416 -32.78 -56.07 -4.10
CA TYR A 416 -32.41 -54.92 -3.27
C TYR A 416 -33.63 -54.04 -3.09
N VAL A 417 -34.02 -53.74 -1.84
CA VAL A 417 -35.26 -53.00 -1.57
C VAL A 417 -34.95 -51.79 -0.72
N THR A 418 -35.08 -50.61 -1.32
CA THR A 418 -34.94 -49.32 -0.65
C THR A 418 -36.31 -48.71 -0.41
N ALA A 419 -36.50 -48.13 0.77
CA ALA A 419 -37.61 -47.25 1.08
C ALA A 419 -37.12 -45.83 1.33
N THR A 420 -38.06 -44.89 1.29
CA THR A 420 -37.89 -43.45 1.46
C THR A 420 -39.09 -42.90 2.21
N ASP A 421 -38.85 -42.04 3.19
CA ASP A 421 -39.89 -41.31 3.92
C ASP A 421 -39.85 -39.81 3.59
N GLY A 422 -40.90 -39.07 3.95
CA GLY A 422 -40.94 -37.61 3.87
C GLY A 422 -40.32 -36.93 5.10
N ASP A 423 -40.64 -37.46 6.28
CA ASP A 423 -40.19 -36.98 7.58
C ASP A 423 -38.65 -37.05 7.72
N LYS A 424 -38.08 -36.52 8.82
CA LYS A 424 -36.66 -36.71 9.16
C LYS A 424 -36.50 -37.44 10.49
N TYR A 425 -35.27 -37.85 10.78
CA TYR A 425 -34.89 -38.40 12.09
C TYR A 425 -35.44 -37.54 13.26
N PRO A 426 -36.17 -38.12 14.23
CA PRO A 426 -36.29 -39.56 14.52
C PRO A 426 -37.52 -40.26 13.92
N ASN A 427 -38.29 -39.59 13.05
CA ASN A 427 -39.55 -40.11 12.50
C ASN A 427 -39.39 -40.93 11.21
N ALA A 428 -38.23 -40.85 10.54
CA ALA A 428 -37.92 -41.59 9.32
C ALA A 428 -37.03 -42.84 9.56
N GLU A 429 -35.86 -42.92 8.92
CA GLU A 429 -34.97 -44.08 9.00
C GLU A 429 -34.24 -44.19 10.37
N PRO A 430 -33.91 -45.40 10.87
CA PRO A 430 -33.82 -46.68 10.16
C PRO A 430 -35.10 -47.53 10.11
N PHE A 431 -35.51 -47.91 8.90
CA PHE A 431 -36.74 -48.66 8.63
C PHE A 431 -36.66 -50.15 8.97
N GLU A 432 -37.73 -50.74 9.50
CA GLU A 432 -37.90 -52.18 9.69
C GLU A 432 -38.78 -52.77 8.58
N PHE A 433 -38.26 -53.72 7.80
CA PHE A 433 -38.98 -54.37 6.70
C PHE A 433 -39.48 -55.76 7.13
N LYS A 434 -40.78 -56.03 6.97
CA LYS A 434 -41.42 -57.32 7.25
C LYS A 434 -42.12 -57.86 5.99
N VAL A 435 -41.92 -59.15 5.69
CA VAL A 435 -42.63 -59.82 4.59
C VAL A 435 -43.98 -60.32 5.10
N VAL A 436 -45.07 -59.81 4.52
CA VAL A 436 -46.46 -60.09 4.92
C VAL A 436 -47.18 -61.05 3.96
N THR A 437 -46.62 -61.28 2.76
CA THR A 437 -47.18 -62.20 1.75
C THR A 437 -47.45 -63.60 2.32
N LYS A 438 -48.72 -64.03 2.27
CA LYS A 438 -49.17 -65.36 2.77
C LYS A 438 -49.24 -66.44 1.69
N ASP A 439 -49.17 -66.06 0.41
CA ASP A 439 -49.46 -66.93 -0.74
C ASP A 439 -48.37 -66.89 -1.84
N THR A 440 -47.09 -66.72 -1.47
CA THR A 440 -45.95 -67.05 -2.36
C THR A 440 -45.57 -68.52 -2.22
N LYS A 441 -45.02 -69.13 -3.28
CA LYS A 441 -44.43 -70.49 -3.17
C LYS A 441 -43.02 -70.44 -2.57
N GLU A 442 -42.38 -69.30 -2.76
CA GLU A 442 -41.01 -68.98 -2.42
C GLU A 442 -40.96 -68.48 -0.97
N THR A 443 -39.98 -68.96 -0.20
CA THR A 443 -39.67 -68.46 1.14
C THR A 443 -38.65 -67.32 1.06
N TRP A 444 -38.95 -66.24 1.77
CA TRP A 444 -38.21 -64.98 1.74
C TRP A 444 -37.53 -64.73 3.09
N SER A 445 -36.29 -64.27 3.04
CA SER A 445 -35.54 -63.79 4.20
C SER A 445 -35.09 -62.35 3.98
N VAL A 446 -35.09 -61.55 5.05
CA VAL A 446 -34.75 -60.11 5.02
C VAL A 446 -33.41 -59.90 5.72
N GLU A 447 -32.44 -59.33 5.01
CA GLU A 447 -31.12 -58.99 5.54
C GLU A 447 -30.91 -57.48 5.42
N ARG A 448 -30.66 -56.77 6.53
CA ARG A 448 -30.49 -55.31 6.53
C ARG A 448 -29.08 -54.92 6.07
N ILE A 449 -28.98 -54.07 5.03
CA ILE A 449 -27.70 -53.47 4.62
C ILE A 449 -27.41 -52.22 5.47
N ASN A 450 -28.38 -51.31 5.53
CA ASN A 450 -28.25 -50.00 6.17
C ASN A 450 -29.61 -49.55 6.73
N GLY A 451 -29.78 -48.27 7.06
CA GLY A 451 -31.04 -47.74 7.61
C GLY A 451 -32.21 -47.73 6.62
N THR A 452 -31.96 -47.62 5.31
CA THR A 452 -33.02 -47.42 4.29
C THR A 452 -33.24 -48.62 3.38
N THR A 453 -32.32 -49.59 3.36
CA THR A 453 -32.22 -50.63 2.34
C THR A 453 -31.98 -52.01 2.94
N VAL A 454 -32.76 -52.98 2.47
CA VAL A 454 -32.63 -54.41 2.79
C VAL A 454 -32.38 -55.24 1.55
N ILE A 455 -31.83 -56.44 1.74
CA ILE A 455 -31.81 -57.52 0.76
C ILE A 455 -32.99 -58.45 1.09
N LEU A 456 -33.83 -58.73 0.10
CA LEU A 456 -34.69 -59.91 0.12
C LEU A 456 -33.94 -61.06 -0.55
N ARG A 457 -33.72 -62.17 0.18
CA ARG A 457 -33.15 -63.40 -0.39
C ARG A 457 -34.19 -64.52 -0.46
N THR A 458 -34.19 -65.23 -1.59
CA THR A 458 -34.85 -66.53 -1.72
C THR A 458 -33.91 -67.67 -1.32
N HIS A 459 -34.51 -68.78 -0.87
CA HIS A 459 -33.78 -70.04 -0.64
C HIS A 459 -33.46 -70.82 -1.94
N GLU A 460 -34.14 -70.52 -3.05
CA GLU A 460 -33.95 -71.14 -4.37
C GLU A 460 -33.86 -70.07 -5.47
N ASP A 461 -33.23 -70.39 -6.60
CA ASP A 461 -33.07 -69.46 -7.74
C ASP A 461 -34.41 -69.11 -8.40
N LEU A 462 -34.65 -67.82 -8.63
CA LEU A 462 -35.87 -67.31 -9.26
C LEU A 462 -35.91 -67.67 -10.75
N TRP A 463 -36.74 -68.64 -11.12
CA TRP A 463 -37.01 -69.03 -12.51
C TRP A 463 -37.58 -67.87 -13.34
N PRO A 464 -37.42 -67.86 -14.68
CA PRO A 464 -37.90 -66.74 -15.49
C PRO A 464 -39.43 -66.61 -15.44
N GLY A 465 -39.92 -65.49 -14.93
CA GLY A 465 -41.33 -65.28 -14.58
C GLY A 465 -41.57 -63.98 -13.81
N HIS A 466 -42.85 -63.70 -13.53
CA HIS A 466 -43.27 -62.55 -12.72
C HIS A 466 -43.60 -63.00 -11.30
N TYR A 467 -43.13 -62.23 -10.33
CA TYR A 467 -43.28 -62.46 -8.90
C TYR A 467 -43.78 -61.19 -8.21
N ALA A 468 -44.42 -61.36 -7.05
CA ALA A 468 -44.81 -60.25 -6.19
C ALA A 468 -44.62 -60.63 -4.72
N VAL A 469 -44.09 -59.71 -3.94
CA VAL A 469 -43.89 -59.82 -2.48
C VAL A 469 -44.58 -58.64 -1.83
N GLU A 470 -45.34 -58.89 -0.76
CA GLU A 470 -46.04 -57.85 0.01
C GLU A 470 -45.24 -57.54 1.27
N LEU A 471 -44.86 -56.27 1.40
CA LEU A 471 -43.97 -55.74 2.42
C LEU A 471 -44.70 -54.75 3.31
N GLU A 472 -44.57 -54.93 4.62
CA GLU A 472 -44.84 -53.91 5.63
C GLU A 472 -43.50 -53.25 5.96
N VAL A 473 -43.42 -51.92 5.86
CA VAL A 473 -42.19 -51.15 6.09
C VAL A 473 -42.49 -50.15 7.17
N LEU A 474 -41.90 -50.35 8.34
CA LEU A 474 -42.10 -49.51 9.51
C LEU A 474 -40.98 -48.49 9.63
N ASP A 475 -41.31 -47.29 10.08
CA ASP A 475 -40.32 -46.27 10.45
C ASP A 475 -39.59 -46.60 11.76
N GLN A 476 -38.71 -45.70 12.22
CA GLN A 476 -38.04 -45.83 13.52
C GLN A 476 -39.02 -45.84 14.72
N GLN A 477 -40.23 -45.28 14.57
CA GLN A 477 -41.22 -45.06 15.63
C GLN A 477 -42.31 -46.16 15.68
N GLY A 478 -42.40 -47.01 14.65
CA GLY A 478 -43.35 -48.12 14.51
C GLY A 478 -44.56 -47.84 13.60
N LYS A 479 -44.61 -46.74 12.84
CA LYS A 479 -45.68 -46.46 11.86
C LYS A 479 -45.37 -47.11 10.51
N SER A 480 -46.38 -47.57 9.80
CA SER A 480 -46.27 -48.14 8.45
C SER A 480 -47.42 -47.70 7.57
N CYS A 481 -47.18 -47.64 6.26
CA CYS A 481 -48.22 -47.56 5.25
C CYS A 481 -48.96 -48.91 5.10
N GLU A 482 -50.09 -48.95 4.39
CA GLU A 482 -50.73 -50.24 4.02
C GLU A 482 -49.81 -51.11 3.14
N GLY A 483 -49.99 -52.43 3.17
CA GLY A 483 -49.10 -53.45 2.60
C GLY A 483 -48.63 -53.17 1.16
N GLN A 484 -47.33 -52.91 1.01
CA GLN A 484 -46.73 -52.42 -0.23
C GLN A 484 -46.27 -53.58 -1.11
N LYS A 485 -46.64 -53.54 -2.40
CA LYS A 485 -46.43 -54.67 -3.32
C LYS A 485 -45.25 -54.42 -4.23
N LEU A 486 -44.12 -55.03 -3.88
CA LEU A 486 -42.94 -55.11 -4.73
C LEU A 486 -43.16 -56.20 -5.78
N GLN A 487 -43.24 -55.81 -7.04
CA GLN A 487 -43.27 -56.74 -8.18
C GLN A 487 -41.87 -56.86 -8.78
N PHE A 488 -41.48 -58.06 -9.20
CA PHE A 488 -40.23 -58.22 -9.96
C PHE A 488 -40.35 -59.30 -11.01
N THR A 489 -39.63 -59.09 -12.12
CA THR A 489 -39.58 -60.02 -13.24
C THR A 489 -38.20 -60.65 -13.32
N SER A 490 -38.10 -61.96 -13.04
CA SER A 490 -36.91 -62.73 -13.37
C SER A 490 -36.90 -63.03 -14.87
N CYS A 491 -35.77 -62.83 -15.53
CA CYS A 491 -35.63 -63.03 -16.96
C CYS A 491 -34.21 -63.50 -17.33
N ARG A 492 -34.07 -64.08 -18.52
CA ARG A 492 -32.74 -64.42 -19.04
C ARG A 492 -32.01 -63.14 -19.45
N CYS A 493 -30.87 -62.87 -18.83
CA CYS A 493 -30.06 -61.70 -19.15
C CYS A 493 -28.98 -61.97 -20.20
N THR A 494 -28.45 -60.88 -20.76
CA THR A 494 -27.15 -60.84 -21.42
C THR A 494 -26.00 -60.92 -20.41
N GLU A 495 -24.77 -61.10 -20.89
CA GLU A 495 -23.55 -60.99 -20.07
C GLU A 495 -23.45 -59.62 -19.37
N ALA A 496 -23.99 -58.56 -19.99
CA ALA A 496 -24.09 -57.21 -19.43
C ALA A 496 -25.25 -57.02 -18.42
N GLN A 497 -25.82 -58.11 -17.86
CA GLN A 497 -26.96 -58.12 -16.91
C GLN A 497 -28.26 -57.45 -17.42
N VAL A 498 -28.36 -57.11 -18.71
CA VAL A 498 -29.60 -56.54 -19.28
C VAL A 498 -30.60 -57.66 -19.58
N CYS A 499 -31.82 -57.51 -19.05
CA CYS A 499 -32.96 -58.40 -19.22
C CYS A 499 -33.37 -58.57 -20.70
N GLN A 500 -33.25 -59.78 -21.26
CA GLN A 500 -33.80 -60.07 -22.58
C GLN A 500 -35.26 -60.46 -22.46
N TYR A 501 -36.15 -59.48 -22.70
CA TYR A 501 -37.52 -59.80 -23.08
C TYR A 501 -37.50 -60.61 -24.38
N GLN A 502 -37.74 -61.92 -24.26
CA GLN A 502 -38.18 -62.69 -25.41
C GLN A 502 -39.52 -62.12 -25.87
N ARG A 503 -39.46 -61.22 -26.87
CA ARG A 503 -40.57 -61.07 -27.79
C ARG A 503 -40.86 -62.46 -28.33
N ARG A 504 -41.92 -63.09 -27.81
CA ARG A 504 -42.74 -63.97 -28.63
C ARG A 504 -43.22 -63.10 -29.78
N SER A 505 -42.42 -63.06 -30.84
CA SER A 505 -42.98 -63.07 -32.18
C SER A 505 -43.83 -64.33 -32.25
N SER A 506 -45.10 -64.19 -31.84
CA SER A 506 -46.14 -64.83 -32.58
C SER A 506 -45.86 -64.44 -34.04
N THR A 507 -45.42 -65.42 -34.83
CA THR A 507 -45.41 -65.31 -36.28
C THR A 507 -46.87 -65.38 -36.74
N GLY A 508 -47.65 -64.38 -36.32
CA GLY A 508 -48.95 -64.09 -36.88
C GLY A 508 -48.70 -63.88 -38.35
N THR A 509 -49.20 -64.81 -39.16
CA THR A 509 -48.99 -64.85 -40.60
C THR A 509 -49.72 -63.67 -41.22
N ALA A 510 -49.04 -62.52 -41.24
CA ALA A 510 -49.53 -61.32 -41.90
C ALA A 510 -49.75 -61.66 -43.37
N ILE A 511 -51.03 -61.86 -43.72
CA ILE A 511 -51.45 -62.13 -45.09
C ILE A 511 -51.12 -60.87 -45.90
N GLY A 512 -50.03 -60.94 -46.66
CA GLY A 512 -49.61 -59.86 -47.55
C GLY A 512 -50.74 -59.49 -48.54
N PRO A 513 -50.70 -58.30 -49.16
CA PRO A 513 -51.81 -57.75 -49.94
C PRO A 513 -52.36 -58.71 -51.02
N SER A 514 -51.52 -59.60 -51.56
CA SER A 514 -51.88 -60.69 -52.46
C SER A 514 -53.02 -61.60 -51.94
N GLY A 515 -53.05 -61.90 -50.64
CA GLY A 515 -54.06 -62.79 -50.04
C GLY A 515 -55.37 -62.07 -49.68
N ALA A 516 -55.31 -60.78 -49.34
CA ALA A 516 -56.51 -59.94 -49.22
C ALA A 516 -57.21 -59.79 -50.58
N LEU A 517 -56.43 -59.60 -51.66
CA LEU A 517 -56.92 -59.67 -53.04
C LEU A 517 -57.52 -61.04 -53.38
N GLY A 518 -56.88 -62.15 -52.96
CA GLY A 518 -57.41 -63.50 -53.16
C GLY A 518 -58.79 -63.72 -52.52
N PHE A 519 -58.98 -63.28 -51.26
CA PHE A 519 -60.27 -63.33 -50.59
C PHE A 519 -61.32 -62.42 -51.24
N LEU A 520 -60.95 -61.19 -51.61
CA LEU A 520 -61.85 -60.29 -52.34
C LEU A 520 -62.28 -60.86 -53.69
N LEU A 521 -61.36 -61.47 -54.45
CA LEU A 521 -61.67 -62.12 -55.73
C LEU A 521 -62.61 -63.32 -55.54
N GLY A 522 -62.37 -64.15 -54.52
CA GLY A 522 -63.24 -65.28 -54.18
C GLY A 522 -64.65 -64.85 -53.79
N ILE A 523 -64.78 -63.77 -53.01
CA ILE A 523 -66.07 -63.16 -52.65
C ILE A 523 -66.75 -62.55 -53.90
N LEU A 524 -66.00 -61.90 -54.79
CA LEU A 524 -66.52 -61.35 -56.04
C LEU A 524 -67.09 -62.45 -56.94
N ILE A 525 -66.40 -63.59 -57.05
CA ILE A 525 -66.86 -64.76 -57.83
C ILE A 525 -68.10 -65.40 -57.19
N LEU A 526 -68.14 -65.52 -55.85
CA LEU A 526 -69.32 -66.00 -55.13
C LEU A 526 -70.55 -65.08 -55.26
N LEU A 527 -70.35 -63.77 -55.38
CA LEU A 527 -71.42 -62.79 -55.65
C LEU A 527 -71.81 -62.73 -57.14
N LEU A 528 -70.89 -63.05 -58.06
CA LEU A 528 -71.16 -63.13 -59.49
C LEU A 528 -72.13 -64.27 -59.85
N ILE A 529 -72.10 -65.39 -59.12
CA ILE A 529 -72.98 -66.54 -59.36
C ILE A 529 -74.48 -66.18 -59.24
N PRO A 530 -74.99 -65.60 -58.13
CA PRO A 530 -76.39 -65.19 -58.04
C PRO A 530 -76.74 -64.01 -58.97
N VAL A 531 -75.78 -63.13 -59.30
CA VAL A 531 -76.01 -62.02 -60.23
C VAL A 531 -76.15 -62.51 -61.68
N LEU A 532 -75.34 -63.48 -62.11
CA LEU A 532 -75.49 -64.14 -63.42
C LEU A 532 -76.80 -64.93 -63.54
N LEU A 533 -77.33 -65.46 -62.43
CA LEU A 533 -78.63 -66.12 -62.39
C LEU A 533 -79.82 -65.15 -62.38
N LEU A 534 -79.60 -63.85 -62.12
CA LEU A 534 -80.62 -62.79 -62.16
C LEU A 534 -80.63 -61.97 -63.47
N LEU A 535 -79.67 -62.21 -64.37
CA LEU A 535 -79.53 -61.49 -65.65
C LEU A 535 -79.88 -62.36 -66.87
N CYS A 536 -80.79 -63.31 -66.70
CA CYS A 536 -81.29 -64.18 -67.76
C CYS A 536 -82.82 -64.09 -67.92
N GLU A 537 -83.35 -62.90 -68.27
CA GLU A 537 -84.34 -62.86 -69.37
C GLU A 537 -84.45 -61.49 -70.07
N CYS A 538 -84.59 -61.59 -71.39
CA CYS A 538 -84.73 -60.59 -72.44
C CYS A 538 -85.51 -59.29 -72.13
N GLY A 539 -84.88 -58.12 -72.30
CA GLY A 539 -85.59 -56.84 -72.50
C GLY A 539 -84.74 -55.57 -72.37
N GLY A 540 -84.62 -54.79 -73.46
CA GLY A 540 -84.14 -53.39 -73.41
C GLY A 540 -85.32 -52.38 -73.49
N PRO A 541 -85.09 -51.08 -73.79
CA PRO A 541 -83.80 -50.43 -74.12
C PRO A 541 -83.57 -49.03 -73.48
N LYS A 542 -82.38 -48.44 -73.72
CA LYS A 542 -82.01 -46.99 -73.55
C LYS A 542 -81.95 -46.49 -72.08
N ALA A 543 -80.79 -45.97 -71.63
CA ALA A 543 -80.36 -44.55 -71.63
C ALA A 543 -81.06 -43.69 -70.55
N LEU A 544 -80.46 -42.67 -69.91
CA LEU A 544 -79.20 -41.94 -70.13
C LEU A 544 -78.71 -41.37 -68.77
N GLY A 545 -77.41 -41.08 -68.57
CA GLY A 545 -76.94 -40.39 -67.35
C GLY A 545 -75.41 -40.39 -67.13
N THR A 546 -74.69 -39.39 -67.67
CA THR A 546 -73.22 -39.40 -67.79
C THR A 546 -72.55 -38.03 -67.58
N PHE A 547 -71.53 -37.97 -66.70
CA PHE A 547 -70.35 -37.04 -66.69
C PHE A 547 -70.60 -35.49 -66.67
N GLN A 548 -69.65 -34.57 -66.38
CA GLN A 548 -68.22 -34.53 -65.95
C GLN A 548 -68.07 -33.33 -64.93
N ALA A 549 -66.96 -32.81 -64.36
CA ALA A 549 -65.48 -32.87 -64.43
C ALA A 549 -64.91 -32.57 -62.99
N PHE A 550 -63.63 -32.48 -62.57
CA PHE A 550 -62.28 -32.22 -63.15
C PHE A 550 -61.99 -30.74 -63.59
N PRO A 551 -60.73 -30.21 -63.52
CA PRO A 551 -59.43 -30.92 -63.47
C PRO A 551 -58.31 -30.42 -62.49
N PHE A 552 -57.27 -31.25 -62.31
CA PHE A 552 -55.80 -30.97 -62.16
C PHE A 552 -55.27 -30.05 -61.01
N GLU A 553 -53.98 -30.02 -60.62
CA GLU A 553 -52.70 -30.63 -61.12
C GLU A 553 -51.78 -31.17 -59.96
N GLN A 554 -50.48 -31.40 -60.19
CA GLN A 554 -49.52 -32.17 -59.34
C GLN A 554 -48.32 -31.34 -58.81
N GLN A 555 -47.61 -31.84 -57.77
CA GLN A 555 -46.12 -31.86 -57.73
C GLN A 555 -45.53 -32.79 -56.63
N GLN A 556 -44.19 -32.93 -56.56
CA GLN A 556 -43.40 -33.90 -55.76
C GLN A 556 -42.04 -33.27 -55.33
N GLN A 557 -41.13 -33.83 -54.52
CA GLN A 557 -40.94 -35.16 -53.88
C GLN A 557 -40.49 -34.92 -52.40
N LEU A 558 -39.56 -35.56 -51.63
CA LEU A 558 -38.62 -36.70 -51.70
C LEU A 558 -38.22 -37.10 -50.23
N ILE A 559 -37.86 -38.37 -49.96
CA ILE A 559 -37.22 -38.90 -48.72
C ILE A 559 -36.44 -40.19 -49.12
N PRO A 560 -35.38 -40.70 -48.42
CA PRO A 560 -34.67 -40.25 -47.20
C PRO A 560 -33.14 -40.01 -47.48
N TYR A 561 -32.06 -40.29 -46.70
CA TYR A 561 -31.81 -41.08 -45.47
C TYR A 561 -30.52 -40.72 -44.67
N HIS A 562 -30.52 -41.15 -43.39
CA HIS A 562 -29.43 -41.56 -42.45
C HIS A 562 -28.09 -40.79 -42.28
N THR A 563 -27.92 -40.21 -41.07
CA THR A 563 -26.95 -40.62 -39.99
C THR A 563 -27.62 -40.25 -38.65
N GLU A 564 -28.06 -41.20 -37.80
CA GLU A 564 -27.31 -41.89 -36.72
C GLU A 564 -27.23 -41.07 -35.38
N GLY A 565 -27.14 -41.76 -34.23
CA GLY A 565 -27.43 -41.21 -32.87
C GLY A 565 -26.42 -40.17 -32.33
N GLN A 566 -26.73 -39.34 -31.31
CA GLN A 566 -27.38 -39.58 -30.00
C GLN A 566 -26.51 -40.43 -29.01
N PRO A 567 -26.65 -40.28 -27.67
CA PRO A 567 -26.08 -39.15 -26.91
C PRO A 567 -25.31 -39.66 -25.64
N GLU A 568 -25.49 -38.97 -24.49
CA GLU A 568 -25.18 -39.42 -23.11
C GLU A 568 -23.77 -39.17 -22.52
N VAL A 569 -23.66 -39.43 -21.22
CA VAL A 569 -22.83 -38.67 -20.25
C VAL A 569 -22.03 -39.61 -19.33
N SER A 570 -20.91 -39.12 -18.80
CA SER A 570 -20.15 -39.73 -17.70
C SER A 570 -21.03 -40.11 -16.49
N PRO A 571 -20.62 -41.11 -15.70
CA PRO A 571 -19.76 -40.78 -14.54
C PRO A 571 -18.65 -41.81 -14.25
N VAL A 572 -17.74 -41.49 -13.30
CA VAL A 572 -17.47 -42.28 -12.07
C VAL A 572 -16.35 -41.68 -11.20
N LEU A 573 -16.73 -41.35 -9.95
CA LEU A 573 -16.02 -41.26 -8.65
C LEU A 573 -14.67 -40.52 -8.38
N PHE A 574 -14.75 -39.58 -7.41
CA PHE A 574 -13.99 -39.44 -6.14
C PHE A 574 -12.43 -39.39 -6.10
N GLN A 575 -11.86 -38.33 -5.50
CA GLN A 575 -11.43 -38.32 -4.07
C GLN A 575 -10.96 -36.93 -3.56
N VAL A 576 -10.90 -36.77 -2.23
CA VAL A 576 -10.47 -35.61 -1.39
C VAL A 576 -10.15 -36.17 0.03
N PRO A 577 -9.53 -35.46 1.01
CA PRO A 577 -8.81 -34.17 1.05
C PRO A 577 -7.44 -34.25 1.84
N ILE A 578 -6.99 -33.14 2.45
CA ILE A 578 -6.06 -32.99 3.62
C ILE A 578 -4.56 -32.76 3.35
N SER A 579 -3.98 -31.88 4.17
CA SER A 579 -2.58 -31.39 4.20
C SER A 579 -1.87 -31.69 5.53
N VAL A 580 -0.57 -32.04 5.52
CA VAL A 580 0.29 -32.13 6.73
C VAL A 580 1.71 -31.62 6.45
N ASN A 581 2.37 -31.10 7.49
CA ASN A 581 3.68 -30.40 7.46
C ASN A 581 4.92 -31.30 7.24
N GLY A 582 6.03 -30.68 6.83
CA GLY A 582 7.39 -31.24 6.92
C GLY A 582 8.49 -30.18 6.72
N ILE A 583 9.37 -30.00 7.70
CA ILE A 583 10.49 -29.02 7.70
C ILE A 583 11.81 -29.80 7.91
N THR A 584 12.97 -29.18 7.62
CA THR A 584 14.37 -29.64 7.87
C THR A 584 14.92 -30.66 6.85
N SER A 585 16.24 -30.77 6.57
CA SER A 585 17.42 -29.88 6.72
C SER A 585 18.61 -30.53 5.99
N GLY A 586 19.65 -29.78 5.57
CA GLY A 586 20.90 -30.37 5.07
C GLY A 586 21.83 -29.43 4.31
N GLN A 587 22.99 -29.08 4.90
CA GLN A 587 24.05 -28.27 4.29
C GLN A 587 25.04 -29.13 3.48
N LYS A 588 25.73 -28.56 2.47
CA LYS A 588 27.18 -28.26 2.55
C LYS A 588 27.83 -27.62 1.30
N GLU A 589 28.66 -26.60 1.59
CA GLU A 589 30.00 -26.30 1.02
C GLU A 589 30.27 -26.28 -0.50
N THR A 590 30.45 -25.07 -1.06
CA THR A 590 31.74 -24.45 -1.49
C THR A 590 31.46 -23.20 -2.36
N GLY A 591 32.25 -22.12 -2.39
CA GLY A 591 33.40 -21.70 -1.56
C GLY A 591 34.19 -20.54 -2.23
N LEU A 592 34.72 -19.60 -1.41
CA LEU A 592 35.60 -18.44 -1.77
C LEU A 592 34.94 -17.26 -2.56
N GLY A 593 35.24 -15.98 -2.27
CA GLY A 593 35.90 -15.39 -1.09
C GLY A 593 36.55 -14.00 -1.28
N ALA A 594 36.05 -12.98 -0.55
CA ALA A 594 36.70 -11.69 -0.19
C ALA A 594 35.82 -11.04 0.92
N TYR A 595 36.21 -10.57 2.11
CA TYR A 595 37.38 -9.82 2.63
C TYR A 595 37.52 -8.40 2.03
N GLU A 596 37.62 -7.30 2.79
CA GLU A 596 37.53 -6.99 4.24
C GLU A 596 37.19 -5.47 4.35
N GLY A 597 36.80 -4.82 5.46
CA GLY A 597 36.66 -5.20 6.88
C GLY A 597 36.01 -4.07 7.70
N HIS A 598 35.77 -4.30 9.00
CA HIS A 598 35.17 -3.31 9.92
C HIS A 598 36.23 -2.42 10.60
N TYR A 599 35.81 -1.22 11.02
CA TYR A 599 36.33 -0.60 12.24
C TYR A 599 35.17 -0.22 13.17
N LYS A 600 35.38 -0.45 14.48
CA LYS A 600 34.52 -0.06 15.60
C LYS A 600 35.44 0.41 16.72
N SER A 601 35.07 1.48 17.41
CA SER A 601 35.81 1.99 18.57
C SER A 601 34.82 2.43 19.65
N ASP A 602 34.73 1.63 20.71
CA ASP A 602 34.04 2.01 21.94
C ASP A 602 34.98 2.84 22.82
N TRP A 603 34.43 3.81 23.56
CA TRP A 603 35.03 4.38 24.77
C TRP A 603 33.91 4.73 25.76
N GLU A 604 34.11 4.39 27.03
CA GLU A 604 33.17 4.63 28.13
C GLU A 604 33.64 5.78 29.05
N SER A 605 32.76 6.11 30.01
CA SER A 605 33.02 6.61 31.38
C SER A 605 32.89 8.12 31.70
N GLN A 606 31.74 8.42 32.32
CA GLN A 606 31.56 9.04 33.65
C GLN A 606 31.71 10.56 33.94
N GLU A 607 30.76 10.99 34.77
CA GLU A 607 30.83 11.95 35.89
C GLU A 607 30.67 13.48 35.70
N ASP A 608 29.39 13.88 35.68
CA ASP A 608 28.66 14.58 36.78
C ASP A 608 29.11 15.89 37.45
N TYR A 609 28.08 16.64 37.88
CA TYR A 609 28.05 17.63 38.97
C TYR A 609 28.85 18.96 38.90
N VAL A 610 28.14 20.08 38.71
CA VAL A 610 27.69 20.98 39.81
C VAL A 610 26.76 22.10 39.28
N LYS A 611 25.71 22.44 40.04
CA LYS A 611 24.76 23.54 39.75
C LYS A 611 25.28 24.92 40.16
N LYS A 612 24.89 26.00 39.44
CA LYS A 612 24.37 27.26 40.05
C LYS A 612 23.72 28.27 39.08
N GLN A 613 22.44 28.04 38.80
CA GLN A 613 21.33 28.98 39.01
C GLN A 613 21.67 30.49 39.21
N TRP A 614 21.17 31.35 38.30
CA TRP A 614 20.53 32.64 38.62
C TRP A 614 19.42 32.95 37.61
N THR A 615 18.39 33.68 38.03
CA THR A 615 17.20 34.06 37.24
C THR A 615 17.14 35.56 37.04
N VAL A 616 16.77 36.02 35.84
CA VAL A 616 16.24 37.38 35.58
C VAL A 616 15.04 37.24 34.63
N ASN A 617 14.04 38.11 34.80
CA ASN A 617 12.80 38.07 34.04
C ASN A 617 12.96 38.58 32.59
N GLN A 618 12.08 38.14 31.71
CA GLN A 618 11.71 38.89 30.51
C GLN A 618 10.89 40.12 30.91
N ASP A 619 11.10 41.24 30.22
CA ASP A 619 10.02 41.95 29.51
C ASP A 619 10.58 43.07 28.61
N GLU A 620 9.71 43.54 27.70
CA GLU A 620 9.88 44.64 26.74
C GLU A 620 10.93 44.48 25.62
N VAL A 621 10.39 44.36 24.38
CA VAL A 621 11.09 44.53 23.12
C VAL A 621 11.32 46.03 22.88
N ASP A 622 12.53 46.43 22.48
CA ASP A 622 12.74 47.73 21.83
C ASP A 622 13.77 47.63 20.69
N ILE A 623 13.54 48.37 19.61
CA ILE A 623 14.28 48.21 18.34
C ILE A 623 15.41 49.24 18.28
N PHE A 624 16.66 48.77 18.35
CA PHE A 624 17.83 49.61 18.17
C PHE A 624 18.86 49.03 17.20
N GLU A 625 19.04 49.69 16.06
CA GLU A 625 20.31 49.68 15.35
C GLU A 625 21.39 50.29 16.28
N ASN A 626 22.44 49.53 16.60
CA ASN A 626 23.57 50.02 17.38
C ASN A 626 24.89 49.50 16.81
N GLU A 627 25.64 50.38 16.16
CA GLU A 627 27.07 50.16 15.89
C GLU A 627 27.84 50.20 17.21
N ALA A 628 28.21 49.03 17.75
CA ALA A 628 28.88 48.92 19.04
C ALA A 628 30.42 48.81 18.91
N PRO A 629 31.20 49.82 19.34
CA PRO A 629 32.67 49.73 19.34
C PRO A 629 33.18 48.90 20.52
N VAL A 630 33.84 47.78 20.25
CA VAL A 630 34.41 46.91 21.28
C VAL A 630 35.68 47.54 21.89
N MET A 631 35.58 48.01 23.14
CA MET A 631 36.69 48.58 23.92
C MET A 631 37.00 47.69 25.14
N GLY A 632 37.82 46.66 24.94
CA GLY A 632 38.29 45.75 25.99
C GLY A 632 39.58 46.23 26.65
N GLY A 633 39.48 46.80 27.86
CA GLY A 633 40.65 47.24 28.64
C GLY A 633 41.19 46.16 29.58
N TYR A 634 42.51 45.91 29.56
CA TYR A 634 43.19 45.02 30.51
C TYR A 634 43.73 45.78 31.73
N SER A 635 43.70 45.14 32.91
CA SER A 635 44.45 45.57 34.10
C SER A 635 45.41 44.47 34.54
N GLU A 636 46.70 44.80 34.67
CA GLU A 636 47.73 43.84 35.10
C GLU A 636 47.57 43.43 36.58
N ARG A 637 47.81 42.14 36.87
CA ARG A 637 48.49 41.73 38.11
C ARG A 637 49.46 40.59 37.86
N PHE A 638 50.73 40.83 38.20
CA PHE A 638 51.83 39.87 38.13
C PHE A 638 51.62 38.67 39.07
N ILE A 639 51.83 37.46 38.53
CA ILE A 639 52.57 36.40 39.22
C ILE A 639 53.68 35.91 38.26
N LYS A 640 54.80 35.44 38.79
CA LYS A 640 56.08 35.23 38.08
C LYS A 640 56.62 33.81 38.30
N ASN A 641 57.47 33.37 37.38
CA ASN A 641 58.26 32.12 37.33
C ASN A 641 57.48 30.97 36.62
N THR A 642 57.90 30.43 35.46
CA THR A 642 59.18 29.84 35.02
C THR A 642 59.31 28.35 35.39
N ILE A 643 59.25 27.48 34.37
CA ILE A 643 60.29 26.51 33.97
C ILE A 643 59.91 25.89 32.61
N ASP A 644 60.91 25.61 31.76
CA ASP A 644 60.78 24.99 30.43
C ASP A 644 60.25 23.53 30.50
N SER A 645 59.76 22.91 29.43
CA SER A 645 60.67 22.19 28.49
C SER A 645 59.94 21.47 27.35
N ILE A 646 60.71 21.19 26.28
CA ILE A 646 60.52 20.15 25.24
C ILE A 646 59.43 20.39 24.18
N ALA A 647 59.90 20.57 22.94
CA ALA A 647 59.13 20.44 21.71
C ALA A 647 59.68 19.28 20.86
N LEU A 648 58.79 18.57 20.15
CA LEU A 648 59.08 17.62 19.06
C LEU A 648 57.81 17.48 18.19
N PRO A 649 57.89 17.07 16.89
CA PRO A 649 58.94 17.36 15.92
C PRO A 649 58.37 17.90 14.59
N VAL A 650 59.05 18.86 13.94
CA VAL A 650 58.68 19.31 12.58
C VAL A 650 59.30 18.37 11.54
N ASN A 651 58.46 17.64 10.80
CA ASN A 651 58.87 16.77 9.70
C ASN A 651 57.81 16.77 8.58
N TYR A 652 57.78 17.81 7.74
CA TYR A 652 57.61 17.75 6.27
C TYR A 652 57.76 19.15 5.64
N LEU A 653 57.72 19.23 4.30
CA LEU A 653 57.74 20.46 3.48
C LEU A 653 59.06 21.28 3.51
N GLY A 654 60.19 20.58 3.51
CA GLY A 654 61.45 21.14 3.03
C GLY A 654 61.74 20.69 1.59
N GLU A 655 61.06 21.24 0.58
CA GLU A 655 61.52 21.27 -0.84
C GLU A 655 60.60 22.12 -1.74
N TYR A 656 60.93 23.41 -1.93
CA TYR A 656 60.54 24.16 -3.15
C TYR A 656 61.39 25.41 -3.44
N TYR A 657 61.96 26.06 -2.42
CA TYR A 657 62.76 27.29 -2.60
C TYR A 657 64.20 27.16 -2.05
N MET A 658 65.10 26.66 -2.89
CA MET A 658 66.55 26.91 -2.80
C MET A 658 67.18 27.06 -4.19
N GLN A 659 67.20 28.29 -4.69
CA GLN A 659 68.27 28.84 -5.55
C GLN A 659 68.24 30.36 -5.53
#